data_AF-A0A316I0C3-F1
#
_entry.id   AF-A0A316I0C3-F1
#
_cell.length_a   1.000
_cell.length_b   1.000
_cell.length_c   1.000
_cell.angle_alpha   90.00
_cell.angle_beta   90.00
_cell.angle_gamma   90.00
#
_symmetry.space_group_name_H-M   'P 1'
#
loop_
_entity.id
_entity.type
_entity.pdbx_description
1 polymer ?
#
loop_
_entity_poly.entity_id
_entity_poly.type
_entity_poly.pdbx_seq_one_letter_code
_entity_poly.pdbx_strand_id
1 'polypeptide(L)'
;MRSSWRSRATLVGREQEVSELCAGLRAVEAGCGDAVLLEGPAGIGKSRLLVEVCDLARRDGFHVLIARASAAERTFAFGVASQLLEPPLLSLPPARRDELLAGSAALASRVLNLAALGEGRAGQSLDTYAALHALYRLVAALSASQPVLVAVDDVEQADAPSLRWLAYLLRRLGSVRVAMVMTRCTGTESADPELLAEVTTALRRMSLCGLGLGDCARLIGDTFSGEVSEEFVAACRAATGGNPFLLNELVRGLVARDVSLAGAAAAEVRSFGPREVATAVLTRLRQQGVSLVPLAGAVAALGQAEPELAAAASGLELSEVVAGADVLVRIGVFRPGPQLAFAHSIVRSAVEQDPGAVDREVVHARAALFRHRRRAPAEQVASHVLRSPGLADGWVIDVLTEAARCAVARGAPEIAVSYLQRALRHQLPEATHVRLLLQLGMTEMQVDPRAAVDHLGEAHRRAADPTTEAHVAVVLAQELGEQERYGEAMRILDRAAAAVAPVDPELAQRVELHILCLTLDERYTESNVSTRLAALRRRDGLSPSTTRFIAAITAFASVLGDRTIDETREPVMLAWQLRAHAESWQADQWNWTSTWEFGFVVLALVMTERLDLAEDYCSETLTAARERGMSMTAATAAALRAQVNLRRGRVAEAEVDARHALRVLDELAAGTRSGTIFALATLLEILMDRGDFGTAMRELTARGLDNDLPPVWRYNYLLVTRGLLRANLGDITGALADLSECGRRFHEGGMDDRAVLLWRSLSATLLDSIGNRAEALRLVREEVALARRWGAAGVLGFALRAAGLVQGGPEGMALLAESVAVLERSEFRLELARSLVEQGTALLRSGIRAEGLIHLRRACDIAGRHGADALVARIQEVLDSAGPAVSTDSGTLTPHELRIARMVIDGMTNKEVARTFEVTTRAIELHLTRIYRKLGIRGRSQLALALQRA
;
A
#
# COMPACT_ATOMS: atom_id res chain seq x y z
N MET A 1 1.05 -0.03 -35.03
CA MET A 1 2.40 0.14 -34.45
C MET A 1 3.42 -0.99 -34.75
N ARG A 2 3.09 -2.09 -35.47
CA ARG A 2 3.99 -3.24 -35.66
C ARG A 2 5.16 -3.04 -36.66
N SER A 3 5.22 -1.95 -37.44
CA SER A 3 6.17 -1.80 -38.56
C SER A 3 7.37 -0.88 -38.33
N SER A 4 7.39 -0.02 -37.30
CA SER A 4 8.39 1.06 -37.15
C SER A 4 9.73 0.64 -36.51
N TRP A 5 9.89 -0.65 -36.15
CA TRP A 5 11.05 -1.17 -35.41
C TRP A 5 11.91 -2.18 -36.19
N ARG A 6 11.51 -2.58 -37.40
CA ARG A 6 12.31 -3.48 -38.24
C ARG A 6 13.39 -2.71 -38.99
N SER A 7 14.55 -2.54 -38.37
CA SER A 7 15.78 -2.20 -39.08
C SER A 7 16.39 -3.46 -39.71
N ARG A 8 16.79 -3.40 -40.99
CA ARG A 8 17.47 -4.49 -41.72
C ARG A 8 18.96 -4.63 -41.37
N ALA A 9 19.50 -3.84 -40.44
CA ALA A 9 20.93 -3.86 -40.13
C ALA A 9 21.32 -4.99 -39.13
N THR A 10 22.28 -5.83 -39.49
CA THR A 10 22.83 -6.92 -38.66
C THR A 10 23.40 -6.37 -37.34
N LEU A 11 23.14 -7.03 -36.21
CA LEU A 11 23.80 -6.72 -34.94
C LEU A 11 25.23 -7.29 -34.96
N VAL A 12 26.24 -6.48 -34.67
CA VAL A 12 27.67 -6.86 -34.77
C VAL A 12 28.34 -6.69 -33.40
N GLY A 13 29.13 -7.69 -32.98
CA GLY A 13 30.03 -7.59 -31.81
C GLY A 13 29.32 -7.53 -30.45
N ARG A 14 28.16 -8.19 -30.32
CA ARG A 14 27.32 -8.21 -29.11
C ARG A 14 26.89 -9.62 -28.68
N GLU A 15 27.64 -10.63 -29.14
CA GLU A 15 27.31 -12.03 -28.94
C GLU A 15 27.30 -12.41 -27.44
N GLN A 16 28.21 -11.84 -26.65
CA GLN A 16 28.26 -12.06 -25.20
C GLN A 16 27.04 -11.44 -24.50
N GLU A 17 26.73 -10.18 -24.77
CA GLU A 17 25.61 -9.47 -24.15
C GLU A 17 24.26 -10.12 -24.49
N VAL A 18 24.09 -10.57 -25.74
CA VAL A 18 22.91 -11.36 -26.15
C VAL A 18 22.83 -12.67 -25.37
N SER A 19 23.93 -13.40 -25.23
CA SER A 19 23.96 -14.66 -24.48
C SER A 19 23.57 -14.48 -23.01
N GLU A 20 24.05 -13.42 -22.35
CA GLU A 20 23.70 -13.10 -20.96
C GLU A 20 22.23 -12.70 -20.79
N LEU A 21 21.66 -11.94 -21.73
CA LEU A 21 20.24 -11.57 -21.72
C LEU A 21 19.35 -12.79 -21.97
N CYS A 22 19.74 -13.68 -22.89
CA CYS A 22 19.04 -14.96 -23.11
C CYS A 22 19.12 -15.92 -21.92
N ALA A 23 20.19 -15.86 -21.11
CA ALA A 23 20.25 -16.63 -19.86
C ALA A 23 19.22 -16.10 -18.85
N GLY A 24 19.06 -14.78 -18.75
CA GLY A 24 18.02 -14.13 -17.95
C GLY A 24 16.60 -14.51 -18.36
N LEU A 25 16.30 -14.47 -19.66
CA LEU A 25 14.99 -14.90 -20.18
C LEU A 25 14.67 -16.35 -19.78
N ARG A 26 15.62 -17.28 -19.92
CA ARG A 26 15.43 -18.69 -19.50
C ARG A 26 15.18 -18.85 -18.00
N ALA A 27 15.78 -18.01 -17.15
CA ALA A 27 15.49 -18.02 -15.71
C ALA A 27 14.04 -17.59 -15.40
N VAL A 28 13.51 -16.64 -16.18
CA VAL A 28 12.11 -16.17 -16.07
C VAL A 28 11.11 -17.25 -16.46
N GLU A 29 11.40 -18.04 -17.48
CA GLU A 29 10.59 -19.22 -17.84
C GLU A 29 10.54 -20.23 -16.68
N ALA A 30 11.64 -20.38 -15.94
CA ALA A 30 11.73 -21.24 -14.76
C ALA A 30 11.06 -20.65 -13.49
N GLY A 31 10.47 -19.46 -13.57
CA GLY A 31 9.72 -18.84 -12.47
C GLY A 31 10.47 -17.74 -11.70
N CYS A 32 11.70 -17.41 -12.09
CA CYS A 32 12.52 -16.40 -11.42
C CYS A 32 12.58 -15.12 -12.27
N GLY A 33 11.95 -14.03 -11.81
CA GLY A 33 12.05 -12.73 -12.47
C GLY A 33 13.52 -12.27 -12.63
N ASP A 34 13.82 -11.55 -13.71
CA ASP A 34 15.15 -10.98 -13.98
C ASP A 34 15.03 -9.54 -14.47
N ALA A 35 16.04 -8.71 -14.20
CA ALA A 35 16.01 -7.29 -14.51
C ALA A 35 17.41 -6.74 -14.84
N VAL A 36 17.58 -6.22 -16.05
CA VAL A 36 18.87 -5.75 -16.59
C VAL A 36 18.79 -4.30 -17.07
N LEU A 37 19.82 -3.51 -16.70
CA LEU A 37 20.03 -2.16 -17.22
C LEU A 37 21.19 -2.17 -18.23
N LEU A 38 20.88 -1.84 -19.49
CA LEU A 38 21.85 -1.63 -20.56
C LEU A 38 22.31 -0.17 -20.54
N GLU A 39 23.55 0.06 -20.12
CA GLU A 39 24.10 1.41 -19.95
C GLU A 39 25.24 1.69 -20.93
N GLY A 40 25.31 2.90 -21.47
CA GLY A 40 26.43 3.31 -22.33
C GLY A 40 26.17 4.62 -23.06
N PRO A 41 27.16 5.15 -23.80
CA PRO A 41 27.03 6.42 -24.49
C PRO A 41 25.98 6.38 -25.62
N ALA A 42 25.53 7.56 -26.07
CA ALA A 42 24.61 7.67 -27.19
C ALA A 42 25.21 7.01 -28.45
N GLY A 43 24.40 6.27 -29.21
CA GLY A 43 24.84 5.60 -30.45
C GLY A 43 25.60 4.28 -30.27
N ILE A 44 25.87 3.83 -29.03
CA ILE A 44 26.68 2.61 -28.76
C ILE A 44 26.00 1.28 -29.14
N GLY A 45 24.70 1.32 -29.47
CA GLY A 45 23.91 0.14 -29.88
C GLY A 45 22.86 -0.37 -28.89
N LYS A 46 22.63 0.32 -27.76
CA LYS A 46 21.65 -0.06 -26.72
C LYS A 46 20.27 -0.42 -27.28
N SER A 47 19.64 0.50 -28.00
CA SER A 47 18.29 0.30 -28.57
C SER A 47 18.26 -0.86 -29.58
N ARG A 48 19.36 -1.09 -30.33
CA ARG A 48 19.44 -2.22 -31.27
C ARG A 48 19.53 -3.56 -30.54
N LEU A 49 20.35 -3.63 -29.48
CA LEU A 49 20.43 -4.81 -28.62
C LEU A 49 19.08 -5.10 -27.95
N LEU A 50 18.38 -4.07 -27.45
CA LEU A 50 17.04 -4.20 -26.88
C LEU A 50 16.04 -4.80 -27.88
N VAL A 51 16.06 -4.32 -29.13
CA VAL A 51 15.21 -4.86 -30.21
C VAL A 51 15.55 -6.32 -30.52
N GLU A 52 16.83 -6.68 -30.60
CA GLU A 52 17.25 -8.06 -30.84
C GLU A 52 16.74 -9.02 -29.76
N VAL A 53 16.89 -8.62 -28.49
CA VAL A 53 16.40 -9.40 -27.33
C VAL A 53 14.88 -9.51 -27.34
N CYS A 54 14.17 -8.45 -27.74
CA CYS A 54 12.72 -8.49 -27.91
C CYS A 54 12.31 -9.47 -29.02
N ASP A 55 13.04 -9.53 -30.14
CA ASP A 55 12.75 -10.46 -31.22
C ASP A 55 13.05 -11.92 -30.85
N LEU A 56 14.12 -12.16 -30.07
CA LEU A 56 14.43 -13.47 -29.50
C LEU A 56 13.34 -13.91 -28.50
N ALA A 57 12.98 -13.05 -27.55
CA ALA A 57 11.94 -13.35 -26.57
C ALA A 57 10.59 -13.70 -27.23
N ARG A 58 10.21 -13.00 -28.33
CA ARG A 58 9.01 -13.36 -29.10
C ARG A 58 9.09 -14.76 -29.72
N ARG A 59 10.25 -15.17 -30.22
CA ARG A 59 10.46 -16.52 -30.77
C ARG A 59 10.34 -17.57 -29.67
N ASP A 60 10.79 -17.24 -28.47
CA ASP A 60 10.71 -18.10 -27.28
C ASP A 60 9.33 -18.04 -26.58
N GLY A 61 8.35 -17.33 -27.16
CA GLY A 61 6.96 -17.33 -26.68
C GLY A 61 6.65 -16.31 -25.59
N PHE A 62 7.51 -15.33 -25.34
CA PHE A 62 7.25 -14.25 -24.39
C PHE A 62 6.20 -13.26 -24.92
N HIS A 63 5.41 -12.72 -24.00
CA HIS A 63 4.65 -11.50 -24.25
C HIS A 63 5.57 -10.28 -24.12
N VAL A 64 5.94 -9.68 -25.25
CA VAL A 64 6.89 -8.57 -25.27
C VAL A 64 6.19 -7.22 -25.28
N LEU A 65 6.33 -6.49 -24.18
CA LEU A 65 5.87 -5.12 -23.97
C LEU A 65 7.04 -4.17 -24.21
N ILE A 66 6.89 -3.21 -25.12
CA ILE A 66 7.96 -2.27 -25.47
C ILE A 66 7.47 -0.84 -25.34
N ALA A 67 8.26 0.00 -24.66
CA ALA A 67 8.09 1.43 -24.63
C ALA A 67 9.40 2.16 -24.91
N ARG A 68 9.28 3.38 -25.42
CA ARG A 68 10.40 4.31 -25.56
C ARG A 68 10.06 5.58 -24.81
N ALA A 69 10.81 5.86 -23.76
CA ALA A 69 10.65 7.09 -23.02
C ALA A 69 11.16 8.29 -23.83
N SER A 70 10.51 9.44 -23.66
CA SER A 70 10.83 10.65 -24.41
C SER A 70 10.75 11.86 -23.50
N ALA A 71 11.69 12.79 -23.67
CA ALA A 71 11.70 14.06 -22.95
C ALA A 71 10.36 14.79 -23.05
N ALA A 72 9.64 14.64 -24.18
CA ALA A 72 8.33 15.25 -24.44
C ALA A 72 7.20 14.71 -23.55
N GLU A 73 7.31 13.46 -23.07
CA GLU A 73 6.29 12.75 -22.30
C GLU A 73 6.55 12.76 -20.79
N ARG A 74 7.66 13.34 -20.32
CA ARG A 74 8.00 13.47 -18.89
C ARG A 74 6.89 14.05 -18.01
N THR A 75 6.06 14.92 -18.60
CA THR A 75 4.96 15.61 -17.92
C THR A 75 3.58 15.02 -18.25
N PHE A 76 3.54 13.86 -18.91
CA PHE A 76 2.33 13.12 -19.19
C PHE A 76 2.25 11.92 -18.23
N ALA A 77 1.21 11.88 -17.40
CA ALA A 77 1.08 10.83 -16.39
C ALA A 77 1.09 9.44 -17.04
N PHE A 78 1.92 8.53 -16.51
CA PHE A 78 1.99 7.13 -16.91
C PHE A 78 2.27 6.91 -18.41
N GLY A 79 3.00 7.81 -19.07
CA GLY A 79 3.28 7.73 -20.51
C GLY A 79 3.94 6.41 -20.92
N VAL A 80 5.00 6.00 -20.20
CA VAL A 80 5.68 4.72 -20.47
C VAL A 80 4.77 3.53 -20.16
N ALA A 81 4.02 3.56 -19.06
CA ALA A 81 3.09 2.48 -18.72
C ALA A 81 1.96 2.33 -19.76
N SER A 82 1.41 3.43 -20.26
CA SER A 82 0.44 3.45 -21.37
C SER A 82 1.01 2.80 -22.62
N GLN A 83 2.22 3.17 -23.05
CA GLN A 83 2.87 2.54 -24.22
C GLN A 83 3.03 1.02 -24.06
N LEU A 84 3.34 0.55 -22.85
CA LEU A 84 3.53 -0.87 -22.57
C LEU A 84 2.22 -1.65 -22.57
N LEU A 85 1.15 -1.10 -21.97
CA LEU A 85 -0.02 -1.88 -21.57
C LEU A 85 -1.28 -1.61 -22.40
N GLU A 86 -1.45 -0.42 -22.96
CA GLU A 86 -2.64 -0.08 -23.75
C GLU A 86 -2.70 -0.88 -25.08
N PRO A 87 -1.65 -0.91 -25.94
CA PRO A 87 -1.70 -1.66 -27.20
C PRO A 87 -2.03 -3.15 -27.06
N PRO A 88 -1.42 -3.94 -26.14
CA PRO A 88 -1.77 -5.35 -26.00
C PRO A 88 -3.22 -5.51 -25.51
N LEU A 89 -3.69 -4.70 -24.55
CA LEU A 89 -5.06 -4.76 -24.07
C LEU A 89 -6.10 -4.47 -25.17
N LEU A 90 -5.86 -3.44 -25.99
CA LEU A 90 -6.75 -3.08 -27.09
C LEU A 90 -6.78 -4.15 -28.18
N SER A 91 -5.71 -4.94 -28.32
CA SER A 91 -5.66 -6.05 -29.29
C SER A 91 -6.35 -7.34 -28.82
N LEU A 92 -6.67 -7.46 -27.53
CA LEU A 92 -7.35 -8.63 -26.97
C LEU A 92 -8.87 -8.55 -27.19
N PRO A 93 -9.55 -9.72 -27.34
CA PRO A 93 -11.01 -9.79 -27.32
C PRO A 93 -11.59 -9.24 -26.00
N PRO A 94 -12.80 -8.64 -26.02
CA PRO A 94 -13.40 -8.03 -24.82
C PRO A 94 -13.45 -8.96 -23.60
N ALA A 95 -13.92 -10.20 -23.75
CA ALA A 95 -14.01 -11.15 -22.63
C ALA A 95 -12.67 -11.43 -21.94
N ARG A 96 -11.58 -11.54 -22.72
CA ARG A 96 -10.23 -11.75 -22.15
C ARG A 96 -9.67 -10.47 -21.53
N ARG A 97 -10.02 -9.32 -22.08
CA ARG A 97 -9.67 -8.00 -21.51
C ARG A 97 -10.35 -7.82 -20.16
N ASP A 98 -11.64 -8.14 -20.06
CA ASP A 98 -12.41 -8.03 -18.81
C ASP A 98 -11.90 -8.98 -17.74
N GLU A 99 -11.49 -10.20 -18.12
CA GLU A 99 -10.85 -11.15 -17.21
C GLU A 99 -9.51 -10.62 -16.65
N LEU A 100 -8.66 -10.02 -17.50
CA LEU A 100 -7.39 -9.42 -17.08
C LEU A 100 -7.58 -8.14 -16.25
N LEU A 101 -8.67 -7.41 -16.49
CA LEU A 101 -9.06 -6.21 -15.76
C LEU A 101 -10.04 -6.52 -14.61
N ALA A 102 -10.13 -7.76 -14.14
CA ALA A 102 -10.96 -8.11 -13.01
C ALA A 102 -10.29 -7.77 -11.66
N GLY A 103 -11.12 -7.59 -10.62
CA GLY A 103 -10.66 -7.33 -9.25
C GLY A 103 -9.78 -6.09 -9.16
N SER A 104 -8.63 -6.20 -8.47
CA SER A 104 -7.71 -5.08 -8.26
C SER A 104 -7.09 -4.51 -9.54
N ALA A 105 -7.07 -5.26 -10.65
CA ALA A 105 -6.55 -4.80 -11.94
C ALA A 105 -7.53 -3.88 -12.68
N ALA A 106 -8.82 -3.85 -12.28
CA ALA A 106 -9.84 -3.01 -12.91
C ALA A 106 -9.46 -1.53 -12.95
N LEU A 107 -8.79 -1.05 -11.90
CA LEU A 107 -8.32 0.33 -11.79
C LEU A 107 -7.25 0.69 -12.83
N ALA A 108 -6.55 -0.29 -13.42
CA ALA A 108 -5.58 -0.03 -14.49
C ALA A 108 -6.23 0.61 -15.72
N SER A 109 -7.52 0.33 -15.96
CA SER A 109 -8.28 0.98 -17.04
C SER A 109 -8.39 2.51 -16.86
N ARG A 110 -8.49 2.99 -15.61
CA ARG A 110 -8.49 4.43 -15.27
C ARG A 110 -7.10 5.02 -15.47
N VAL A 111 -6.07 4.34 -14.96
CA VAL A 111 -4.66 4.79 -15.09
C VAL A 111 -4.25 4.92 -16.56
N LEU A 112 -4.62 3.94 -17.39
CA LEU A 112 -4.33 3.88 -18.81
C LEU A 112 -5.32 4.70 -19.66
N ASN A 113 -6.28 5.40 -19.04
CA ASN A 113 -7.32 6.19 -19.70
C ASN A 113 -8.10 5.42 -20.79
N LEU A 114 -8.35 4.12 -20.56
CA LEU A 114 -9.15 3.26 -21.45
C LEU A 114 -10.66 3.55 -21.33
N ALA A 115 -11.05 4.40 -20.38
CA ALA A 115 -12.43 4.74 -20.05
C ALA A 115 -13.21 5.47 -21.16
N ALA A 116 -12.59 5.79 -22.30
CA ALA A 116 -13.31 6.10 -23.53
C ALA A 116 -14.21 4.93 -24.02
N LEU A 117 -14.12 3.75 -23.38
CA LEU A 117 -14.90 2.54 -23.66
C LEU A 117 -16.06 2.27 -22.69
N GLY A 118 -16.36 3.15 -21.71
CA GLY A 118 -17.49 2.95 -20.80
C GLY A 118 -17.96 4.22 -20.09
N GLU A 119 -19.25 4.53 -20.22
CA GLU A 119 -19.91 5.61 -19.46
C GLU A 119 -20.03 5.22 -17.98
N GLY A 120 -19.54 6.06 -17.06
CA GLY A 120 -20.04 5.99 -15.67
C GLY A 120 -19.19 6.47 -14.50
N ARG A 121 -17.88 6.74 -14.62
CA ARG A 121 -17.04 7.06 -13.42
C ARG A 121 -15.97 8.15 -13.62
N ALA A 122 -16.16 9.04 -14.59
CA ALA A 122 -15.28 10.19 -14.79
C ALA A 122 -15.42 11.17 -13.61
N GLY A 123 -14.39 11.30 -12.76
CA GLY A 123 -14.34 12.30 -11.68
C GLY A 123 -13.83 11.82 -10.32
N GLN A 124 -13.69 10.51 -10.09
CA GLN A 124 -13.15 10.00 -8.82
C GLN A 124 -11.62 10.04 -8.81
N SER A 125 -11.04 10.52 -7.71
CA SER A 125 -9.58 10.48 -7.48
C SER A 125 -9.13 9.02 -7.32
N LEU A 126 -7.92 8.73 -7.78
CA LEU A 126 -7.25 7.44 -7.57
C LEU A 126 -5.99 7.74 -6.76
N ASP A 127 -5.73 7.04 -5.66
CA ASP A 127 -4.45 7.24 -4.99
C ASP A 127 -3.30 6.58 -5.75
N THR A 128 -2.09 7.12 -5.57
CA THR A 128 -0.89 6.67 -6.27
C THR A 128 -0.66 5.17 -6.06
N TYR A 129 -0.78 4.66 -4.83
CA TYR A 129 -0.59 3.23 -4.56
C TYR A 129 -1.54 2.35 -5.35
N ALA A 130 -2.84 2.68 -5.40
CA ALA A 130 -3.84 1.92 -6.13
C ALA A 130 -3.54 1.93 -7.64
N ALA A 131 -3.08 3.05 -8.18
CA ALA A 131 -2.62 3.13 -9.57
C ALA A 131 -1.45 2.18 -9.84
N LEU A 132 -0.38 2.25 -9.04
CA LEU A 132 0.81 1.40 -9.18
C LEU A 132 0.46 -0.09 -9.01
N HIS A 133 -0.35 -0.41 -7.99
CA HIS A 133 -0.75 -1.78 -7.70
C HIS A 133 -1.64 -2.36 -8.80
N ALA A 134 -2.57 -1.58 -9.35
CA ALA A 134 -3.44 -2.04 -10.44
C ALA A 134 -2.64 -2.38 -11.70
N LEU A 135 -1.67 -1.53 -12.09
CA LEU A 135 -0.77 -1.80 -13.20
C LEU A 135 0.12 -3.05 -12.94
N TYR A 136 0.64 -3.20 -11.71
CA TYR A 136 1.36 -4.43 -11.31
C TYR A 136 0.47 -5.67 -11.44
N ARG A 137 -0.76 -5.63 -10.93
CA ARG A 137 -1.69 -6.77 -10.96
C ARG A 137 -2.07 -7.14 -12.39
N LEU A 138 -2.19 -6.16 -13.28
CA LEU A 138 -2.38 -6.39 -14.70
C LEU A 138 -1.17 -7.13 -15.33
N VAL A 139 0.07 -6.69 -15.06
CA VAL A 139 1.28 -7.38 -15.55
C VAL A 139 1.39 -8.78 -14.95
N ALA A 140 1.09 -8.93 -13.66
CA ALA A 140 1.08 -10.23 -12.99
C ALA A 140 0.07 -11.19 -13.65
N ALA A 141 -1.13 -10.70 -13.98
CA ALA A 141 -2.17 -11.47 -14.68
C ALA A 141 -1.73 -11.88 -16.10
N LEU A 142 -1.07 -10.99 -16.85
CA LEU A 142 -0.45 -11.34 -18.14
C LEU A 142 0.62 -12.43 -17.97
N SER A 143 1.46 -12.32 -16.94
CA SER A 143 2.55 -13.25 -16.65
C SER A 143 2.07 -14.64 -16.19
N ALA A 144 0.83 -14.76 -15.74
CA ALA A 144 0.23 -16.01 -15.29
C ALA A 144 -0.02 -16.99 -16.45
N SER A 145 -0.28 -16.48 -17.66
CA SER A 145 -0.42 -17.31 -18.87
C SER A 145 0.91 -17.61 -19.56
N GLN A 146 1.76 -16.60 -19.74
CA GLN A 146 3.02 -16.68 -20.49
C GLN A 146 4.03 -15.71 -19.87
N PRO A 147 5.34 -15.98 -19.93
CA PRO A 147 6.34 -15.06 -19.41
C PRO A 147 6.29 -13.72 -20.17
N VAL A 148 6.54 -12.62 -19.46
CA VAL A 148 6.45 -11.25 -20.00
C VAL A 148 7.83 -10.63 -20.05
N LEU A 149 8.19 -9.99 -21.16
CA LEU A 149 9.36 -9.12 -21.26
C LEU A 149 8.89 -7.65 -21.30
N VAL A 150 9.29 -6.85 -20.32
CA VAL A 150 9.11 -5.40 -20.27
C VAL A 150 10.39 -4.74 -20.75
N ALA A 151 10.36 -4.14 -21.94
CA ALA A 151 11.48 -3.45 -22.56
C ALA A 151 11.25 -1.95 -22.58
N VAL A 152 12.10 -1.18 -21.90
CA VAL A 152 12.01 0.30 -21.85
C VAL A 152 13.28 0.92 -22.40
N ASP A 153 13.18 1.63 -23.53
CA ASP A 153 14.29 2.35 -24.13
C ASP A 153 14.36 3.80 -23.60
N ASP A 154 15.58 4.28 -23.34
CA ASP A 154 15.93 5.62 -22.84
C ASP A 154 15.24 5.97 -21.49
N VAL A 155 15.28 5.07 -20.50
CA VAL A 155 14.49 5.14 -19.24
C VAL A 155 14.67 6.43 -18.45
N GLU A 156 15.81 7.11 -18.57
CA GLU A 156 16.04 8.43 -17.96
C GLU A 156 15.09 9.54 -18.45
N GLN A 157 14.37 9.28 -19.54
CA GLN A 157 13.39 10.18 -20.13
C GLN A 157 11.95 9.89 -19.66
N ALA A 158 11.73 8.88 -18.81
CA ALA A 158 10.40 8.47 -18.40
C ALA A 158 9.75 9.50 -17.46
N ASP A 159 8.42 9.51 -17.43
CA ASP A 159 7.67 10.28 -16.44
C ASP A 159 7.81 9.68 -15.03
N ALA A 160 7.75 10.53 -14.01
CA ALA A 160 7.91 10.09 -12.62
C ALA A 160 6.89 9.02 -12.18
N PRO A 161 5.58 9.11 -12.50
CA PRO A 161 4.63 8.04 -12.19
C PRO A 161 5.01 6.68 -12.80
N SER A 162 5.48 6.65 -14.06
CA SER A 162 5.98 5.43 -14.68
C SER A 162 7.25 4.91 -14.00
N LEU A 163 8.20 5.77 -13.64
CA LEU A 163 9.40 5.34 -12.91
C LEU A 163 9.04 4.72 -11.54
N ARG A 164 8.09 5.32 -10.80
CA ARG A 164 7.56 4.75 -9.54
C ARG A 164 6.93 3.38 -9.76
N TRP A 165 6.16 3.24 -10.84
CA TRP A 165 5.56 1.95 -11.19
C TRP A 165 6.62 0.90 -11.56
N LEU A 166 7.64 1.26 -12.32
CA LEU A 166 8.75 0.37 -12.66
C LEU A 166 9.51 -0.06 -11.39
N ALA A 167 9.78 0.86 -10.46
CA ALA A 167 10.36 0.53 -9.15
C ALA A 167 9.44 -0.40 -8.33
N TYR A 168 8.14 -0.13 -8.33
CA TYR A 168 7.13 -0.96 -7.67
C TYR A 168 7.09 -2.40 -8.22
N LEU A 169 7.20 -2.55 -9.54
CA LEU A 169 7.27 -3.85 -10.22
C LEU A 169 8.59 -4.57 -9.92
N LEU A 170 9.73 -3.87 -9.98
CA LEU A 170 11.07 -4.41 -9.71
C LEU A 170 11.15 -5.09 -8.34
N ARG A 171 10.61 -4.45 -7.29
CA ARG A 171 10.55 -5.01 -5.92
C ARG A 171 9.77 -6.32 -5.81
N ARG A 172 8.99 -6.68 -6.83
CA ARG A 172 8.05 -7.83 -6.83
C ARG A 172 8.33 -8.85 -7.93
N LEU A 173 9.43 -8.71 -8.67
CA LEU A 173 9.77 -9.64 -9.75
C LEU A 173 9.96 -11.09 -9.26
N GLY A 174 10.38 -11.29 -8.01
CA GLY A 174 10.55 -12.63 -7.44
C GLY A 174 9.27 -13.47 -7.34
N SER A 175 8.08 -12.87 -7.52
CA SER A 175 6.79 -13.58 -7.47
C SER A 175 6.06 -13.67 -8.81
N VAL A 176 6.68 -13.21 -9.91
CA VAL A 176 6.06 -13.18 -11.24
C VAL A 176 7.05 -13.57 -12.34
N ARG A 177 6.54 -14.15 -13.45
CA ARG A 177 7.35 -14.53 -14.62
C ARG A 177 7.58 -13.33 -15.53
N VAL A 178 8.33 -12.34 -15.03
CA VAL A 178 8.60 -11.07 -15.73
C VAL A 178 10.12 -10.85 -15.86
N ALA A 179 10.56 -10.60 -17.09
CA ALA A 179 11.87 -10.07 -17.43
C ALA A 179 11.75 -8.55 -17.66
N MET A 180 12.70 -7.76 -17.15
CA MET A 180 12.79 -6.32 -17.43
C MET A 180 14.13 -5.99 -18.07
N VAL A 181 14.11 -5.29 -19.21
CA VAL A 181 15.33 -4.77 -19.84
C VAL A 181 15.14 -3.28 -20.11
N MET A 182 15.96 -2.46 -19.48
CA MET A 182 15.92 -1.00 -19.64
C MET A 182 17.20 -0.51 -20.27
N THR A 183 17.15 0.54 -21.08
CA THR A 183 18.36 1.21 -21.58
C THR A 183 18.52 2.58 -20.94
N ARG A 184 19.77 2.97 -20.67
CA ARG A 184 20.11 4.30 -20.16
C ARG A 184 21.29 4.89 -20.93
N CYS A 185 21.18 6.15 -21.33
CA CYS A 185 22.33 6.88 -21.86
C CYS A 185 23.19 7.45 -20.71
N THR A 186 24.50 7.32 -20.81
CA THR A 186 25.43 7.97 -19.87
C THR A 186 25.53 9.46 -20.15
N GLY A 187 25.53 10.30 -19.12
CA GLY A 187 25.71 11.75 -19.24
C GLY A 187 24.44 12.53 -19.62
N THR A 188 23.26 11.90 -19.60
CA THR A 188 21.96 12.54 -19.79
C THR A 188 21.27 12.82 -18.47
N GLU A 189 20.61 13.97 -18.36
CA GLU A 189 19.86 14.37 -17.16
C GLU A 189 18.49 13.70 -17.10
N SER A 190 18.12 13.22 -15.92
CA SER A 190 16.77 12.73 -15.59
C SER A 190 15.88 13.88 -15.11
N ALA A 191 14.57 13.76 -15.29
CA ALA A 191 13.62 14.66 -14.63
C ALA A 191 13.58 14.44 -13.11
N ASP A 192 13.77 13.19 -12.68
CA ASP A 192 13.81 12.77 -11.28
C ASP A 192 15.03 11.86 -11.09
N PRO A 193 16.19 12.42 -10.68
CA PRO A 193 17.42 11.65 -10.51
C PRO A 193 17.35 10.64 -9.37
N GLU A 194 16.62 10.95 -8.29
CA GLU A 194 16.50 10.08 -7.12
C GLU A 194 15.67 8.85 -7.44
N LEU A 195 14.51 9.03 -8.07
CA LEU A 195 13.66 7.92 -8.48
C LEU A 195 14.30 7.07 -9.58
N LEU A 196 15.02 7.70 -10.52
CA LEU A 196 15.81 6.95 -11.50
C LEU A 196 16.92 6.14 -10.80
N ALA A 197 17.57 6.68 -9.77
CA ALA A 197 18.56 5.94 -8.99
C ALA A 197 17.92 4.74 -8.28
N GLU A 198 16.73 4.90 -7.69
CA GLU A 198 15.97 3.79 -7.08
C GLU A 198 15.71 2.65 -8.10
N VAL A 199 15.24 2.98 -9.30
CA VAL A 199 15.01 2.00 -10.38
C VAL A 199 16.33 1.35 -10.83
N THR A 200 17.39 2.14 -11.03
CA THR A 200 18.65 1.68 -11.63
C THR A 200 19.63 1.00 -10.67
N THR A 201 19.44 1.15 -9.36
CA THR A 201 20.22 0.42 -8.34
C THR A 201 19.73 -1.00 -8.12
N ALA A 202 18.44 -1.26 -8.33
CA ALA A 202 17.86 -2.60 -8.24
C ALA A 202 18.17 -3.49 -9.46
N LEU A 203 18.68 -2.91 -10.56
CA LEU A 203 18.93 -3.60 -11.83
C LEU A 203 20.36 -4.14 -11.91
N ARG A 204 20.53 -5.34 -12.50
CA ARG A 204 21.85 -5.83 -12.90
C ARG A 204 22.38 -4.95 -14.04
N ARG A 205 23.50 -4.27 -13.83
CA ARG A 205 24.07 -3.35 -14.82
C ARG A 205 24.91 -4.08 -15.84
N MET A 206 24.71 -3.75 -17.11
CA MET A 206 25.49 -4.21 -18.26
C MET A 206 25.98 -2.99 -19.05
N SER A 207 27.25 -2.66 -18.88
CA SER A 207 27.88 -1.52 -19.58
C SER A 207 28.32 -1.90 -20.98
N LEU A 208 27.82 -1.21 -21.99
CA LEU A 208 28.17 -1.43 -23.39
C LEU A 208 29.42 -0.62 -23.77
N CYS A 209 30.50 -1.34 -24.09
CA CYS A 209 31.75 -0.77 -24.63
C CYS A 209 31.69 -0.58 -26.16
N GLY A 210 32.62 0.18 -26.72
CA GLY A 210 32.76 0.33 -28.17
C GLY A 210 33.30 -0.91 -28.87
N LEU A 211 32.82 -1.19 -30.08
CA LEU A 211 33.10 -2.39 -30.87
C LEU A 211 34.59 -2.62 -31.11
N GLY A 212 35.09 -3.85 -30.91
CA GLY A 212 36.47 -4.21 -31.21
C GLY A 212 36.89 -3.96 -32.67
N LEU A 213 38.18 -4.06 -32.98
CA LEU A 213 38.70 -3.82 -34.34
C LEU A 213 38.03 -4.73 -35.39
N GLY A 214 37.89 -6.03 -35.08
CA GLY A 214 37.24 -6.98 -35.99
C GLY A 214 35.76 -6.67 -36.24
N ASP A 215 35.04 -6.26 -35.20
CA ASP A 215 33.63 -5.87 -35.33
C ASP A 215 33.45 -4.51 -36.02
N CYS A 216 34.39 -3.58 -35.86
CA CYS A 216 34.44 -2.35 -36.64
C CYS A 216 34.65 -2.66 -38.13
N ALA A 217 35.59 -3.56 -38.47
CA ALA A 217 35.84 -3.97 -39.85
C ALA A 217 34.61 -4.62 -40.48
N ARG A 218 33.95 -5.55 -39.75
CA ARG A 218 32.69 -6.17 -40.15
C ARG A 218 31.59 -5.12 -40.39
N LEU A 219 31.39 -4.20 -39.44
CA LEU A 219 30.33 -3.18 -39.56
C LEU A 219 30.54 -2.27 -40.78
N ILE A 220 31.79 -1.86 -41.04
CA ILE A 220 32.13 -1.03 -42.20
C ILE A 220 31.90 -1.82 -43.49
N GLY A 221 32.41 -3.06 -43.58
CA GLY A 221 32.28 -3.91 -44.78
C GLY A 221 30.84 -4.30 -45.10
N ASP A 222 29.99 -4.53 -44.09
CA ASP A 222 28.58 -4.84 -44.28
C ASP A 222 27.75 -3.63 -44.75
N THR A 223 28.19 -2.42 -44.40
CA THR A 223 27.43 -1.18 -44.65
C THR A 223 27.91 -0.45 -45.91
N PHE A 224 29.19 -0.54 -46.26
CA PHE A 224 29.82 0.20 -47.35
C PHE A 224 30.56 -0.75 -48.30
N SER A 225 30.33 -0.58 -49.60
CA SER A 225 30.99 -1.39 -50.63
C SER A 225 32.42 -0.86 -50.89
N GLY A 226 33.44 -1.65 -50.54
CA GLY A 226 34.84 -1.34 -50.84
C GLY A 226 35.82 -2.17 -50.02
N GLU A 227 37.07 -2.31 -50.50
CA GLU A 227 38.14 -2.90 -49.70
C GLU A 227 38.57 -1.92 -48.60
N VAL A 228 38.56 -2.37 -47.35
CA VAL A 228 38.87 -1.56 -46.17
C VAL A 228 40.20 -2.03 -45.58
N SER A 229 41.18 -1.13 -45.47
CA SER A 229 42.48 -1.46 -44.85
C SER A 229 42.39 -1.53 -43.32
N GLU A 230 43.20 -2.38 -42.68
CA GLU A 230 43.27 -2.48 -41.21
C GLU A 230 43.66 -1.14 -40.55
N GLU A 231 44.57 -0.38 -41.18
CA GLU A 231 45.00 0.93 -40.72
C GLU A 231 43.85 1.96 -40.71
N PHE A 232 42.97 1.90 -41.72
CA PHE A 232 41.77 2.74 -41.78
C PHE A 232 40.79 2.38 -40.66
N VAL A 233 40.51 1.09 -40.45
CA VAL A 233 39.62 0.63 -39.36
C VAL A 233 40.17 1.06 -37.99
N ALA A 234 41.48 0.94 -37.77
CA ALA A 234 42.12 1.37 -36.54
C ALA A 234 41.99 2.88 -36.32
N ALA A 235 42.21 3.69 -37.36
CA ALA A 235 42.03 5.14 -37.28
C ALA A 235 40.58 5.53 -36.99
N CYS A 236 39.61 4.88 -37.64
CA CYS A 236 38.18 5.12 -37.41
C CYS A 236 37.75 4.69 -36.00
N ARG A 237 38.22 3.55 -35.49
CA ARG A 237 37.96 3.12 -34.10
C ARG A 237 38.56 4.11 -33.11
N ALA A 238 39.78 4.60 -33.34
CA ALA A 238 40.42 5.58 -32.47
C ALA A 238 39.64 6.91 -32.44
N ALA A 239 39.18 7.40 -33.60
CA ALA A 239 38.41 8.65 -33.70
C ALA A 239 37.01 8.54 -33.07
N THR A 240 36.40 7.36 -33.11
CA THR A 240 34.99 7.16 -32.69
C THR A 240 34.84 6.42 -31.36
N GLY A 241 35.94 5.94 -30.77
CA GLY A 241 35.93 5.03 -29.63
C GLY A 241 35.28 3.67 -29.93
N GLY A 242 35.11 3.30 -31.21
CA GLY A 242 34.35 2.11 -31.63
C GLY A 242 32.84 2.25 -31.46
N ASN A 243 32.31 3.47 -31.36
CA ASN A 243 30.87 3.70 -31.30
C ASN A 243 30.23 3.41 -32.69
N PRO A 244 29.34 2.42 -32.83
CA PRO A 244 28.78 2.01 -34.13
C PRO A 244 28.16 3.15 -34.93
N PHE A 245 27.45 4.06 -34.26
CA PHE A 245 26.83 5.20 -34.92
C PHE A 245 27.87 6.19 -35.45
N LEU A 246 28.81 6.61 -34.60
CA LEU A 246 29.86 7.56 -35.00
C LEU A 246 30.75 6.96 -36.09
N LEU A 247 31.00 5.66 -36.04
CA LEU A 247 31.74 4.92 -37.05
C LEU A 247 31.05 5.00 -38.42
N ASN A 248 29.75 4.71 -38.48
CA ASN A 248 28.99 4.79 -39.72
C ASN A 248 28.89 6.22 -40.25
N GLU A 249 28.68 7.23 -39.41
CA GLU A 249 28.62 8.62 -39.87
C GLU A 249 29.98 9.16 -40.34
N LEU A 250 31.06 8.80 -39.65
CA LEU A 250 32.42 9.13 -40.08
C LEU A 250 32.68 8.57 -41.48
N VAL A 251 32.45 7.27 -41.69
CA VAL A 251 32.70 6.61 -42.98
C VAL A 251 31.77 7.16 -44.07
N ARG A 252 30.49 7.40 -43.76
CA ARG A 252 29.54 8.03 -44.69
C ARG A 252 29.98 9.43 -45.10
N GLY A 253 30.50 10.23 -44.17
CA GLY A 253 31.05 11.56 -44.45
C GLY A 253 32.30 11.53 -45.34
N LEU A 254 33.15 10.52 -45.18
CA LEU A 254 34.33 10.32 -46.01
C LEU A 254 33.98 9.84 -47.42
N VAL A 255 33.05 8.89 -47.55
CA VAL A 255 32.54 8.42 -48.84
C VAL A 255 31.87 9.56 -49.62
N ALA A 256 31.11 10.43 -48.95
CA ALA A 256 30.50 11.60 -49.59
C ALA A 256 31.52 12.65 -50.10
N ARG A 257 32.78 12.56 -49.66
CA ARG A 257 33.92 13.39 -50.11
C ARG A 257 34.85 12.64 -51.07
N ASP A 258 34.40 11.50 -51.62
CA ASP A 258 35.16 10.61 -52.50
C ASP A 258 36.50 10.14 -51.93
N VAL A 259 36.60 10.03 -50.60
CA VAL A 259 37.82 9.56 -49.92
C VAL A 259 37.89 8.03 -49.98
N SER A 260 39.02 7.51 -50.48
CA SER A 260 39.25 6.06 -50.61
C SER A 260 39.39 5.36 -49.24
N LEU A 261 38.70 4.24 -49.08
CA LEU A 261 38.76 3.37 -47.89
C LEU A 261 40.00 2.44 -47.88
N ALA A 262 40.72 2.37 -49.01
CA ALA A 262 41.82 1.42 -49.23
C ALA A 262 43.22 1.94 -48.83
N GLY A 263 43.39 3.24 -48.52
CA GLY A 263 44.66 3.76 -48.01
C GLY A 263 44.87 5.28 -48.22
N ALA A 264 45.58 5.92 -47.29
CA ALA A 264 45.86 7.36 -47.13
C ALA A 264 44.78 8.26 -46.46
N ALA A 265 43.62 7.72 -46.06
CA ALA A 265 42.59 8.48 -45.34
C ALA A 265 42.81 8.55 -43.80
N ALA A 266 43.73 7.76 -43.23
CA ALA A 266 43.94 7.70 -41.77
C ALA A 266 44.40 9.03 -41.15
N ALA A 267 45.11 9.88 -41.91
CA ALA A 267 45.50 11.21 -41.47
C ALA A 267 44.32 12.18 -41.44
N GLU A 268 43.40 12.08 -42.40
CA GLU A 268 42.19 12.89 -42.47
C GLU A 268 41.18 12.45 -41.39
N VAL A 269 41.05 11.15 -41.13
CA VAL A 269 40.22 10.58 -40.05
C VAL A 269 40.61 11.12 -38.67
N ARG A 270 41.91 11.32 -38.41
CA ARG A 270 42.41 11.89 -37.14
C ARG A 270 41.97 13.34 -36.89
N SER A 271 41.46 14.03 -37.89
CA SER A 271 40.90 15.39 -37.76
C SER A 271 39.39 15.42 -37.45
N PHE A 272 38.70 14.28 -37.48
CA PHE A 272 37.27 14.17 -37.22
C PHE A 272 37.00 13.66 -35.80
N GLY A 273 36.66 14.56 -34.87
CA GLY A 273 36.14 14.19 -33.55
C GLY A 273 34.60 14.04 -33.53
N PRO A 274 34.03 13.58 -32.40
CA PRO A 274 32.58 13.40 -32.23
C PRO A 274 31.75 14.70 -32.38
N ARG A 275 32.34 15.87 -32.08
CA ARG A 275 31.67 17.17 -32.25
C ARG A 275 31.60 17.58 -33.72
N GLU A 276 32.65 17.30 -34.48
CA GLU A 276 32.78 17.62 -35.89
C GLU A 276 31.78 16.81 -36.74
N VAL A 277 31.46 15.57 -36.35
CA VAL A 277 30.42 14.75 -37.00
C VAL A 277 29.02 15.33 -36.81
N ALA A 278 28.69 15.82 -35.60
CA ALA A 278 27.43 16.50 -35.32
C ALA A 278 27.30 17.81 -36.11
N THR A 279 28.38 18.61 -36.17
CA THR A 279 28.44 19.85 -36.97
C THR A 279 28.36 19.57 -38.47
N ALA A 280 28.91 18.45 -38.96
CA ALA A 280 28.80 18.03 -40.34
C ALA A 280 27.38 17.64 -40.74
N VAL A 281 26.59 17.02 -39.84
CA VAL A 281 25.16 16.77 -40.08
C VAL A 281 24.39 18.10 -40.19
N LEU A 282 24.59 19.04 -39.27
CA LEU A 282 23.93 20.36 -39.30
C LEU A 282 24.30 21.18 -40.54
N THR A 283 25.58 21.16 -40.93
CA THR A 283 26.05 21.84 -42.16
C THR A 283 25.40 21.23 -43.40
N ARG A 284 25.29 19.89 -43.48
CA ARG A 284 24.58 19.19 -44.57
C ARG A 284 23.10 19.57 -44.63
N LEU A 285 22.42 19.65 -43.49
CA LEU A 285 21.01 20.08 -43.43
C LEU A 285 20.83 21.50 -43.99
N ARG A 286 21.71 22.43 -43.61
CA ARG A 286 21.68 23.83 -44.10
C ARG A 286 21.96 23.94 -45.60
N GLN A 287 22.83 23.09 -46.14
CA GLN A 287 23.18 23.09 -47.58
C GLN A 287 22.09 22.47 -48.47
N GLN A 288 21.28 21.55 -47.94
CA GLN A 288 20.26 20.81 -48.70
C GLN A 288 18.92 21.55 -48.83
N GLY A 289 18.60 22.49 -47.93
CA GLY A 289 17.40 23.32 -48.04
C GLY A 289 17.06 24.12 -46.78
N VAL A 290 16.56 25.34 -46.97
CA VAL A 290 16.24 26.29 -45.87
C VAL A 290 15.11 25.78 -44.98
N SER A 291 14.19 24.96 -45.50
CA SER A 291 13.08 24.36 -44.76
C SER A 291 13.46 23.12 -43.93
N LEU A 292 14.64 22.52 -44.15
CA LEU A 292 15.02 21.26 -43.47
C LEU A 292 15.44 21.48 -42.03
N VAL A 293 16.07 22.62 -41.73
CA VAL A 293 16.56 22.95 -40.38
C VAL A 293 15.41 23.25 -39.41
N PRO A 294 14.41 24.10 -39.75
CA PRO A 294 13.23 24.29 -38.90
C PRO A 294 12.41 23.02 -38.70
N LEU A 295 12.27 22.18 -39.74
CA LEU A 295 11.58 20.89 -39.63
C LEU A 295 12.32 19.92 -38.69
N ALA A 296 13.62 19.74 -38.90
CA ALA A 296 14.45 18.89 -38.04
C ALA A 296 14.43 19.40 -36.60
N GLY A 297 14.56 20.71 -36.39
CA GLY A 297 14.47 21.35 -35.09
C GLY A 297 13.13 21.11 -34.39
N ALA A 298 12.01 21.30 -35.08
CA ALA A 298 10.69 21.08 -34.52
C ALA A 298 10.47 19.62 -34.12
N VAL A 299 10.81 18.66 -34.99
CA VAL A 299 10.70 17.22 -34.67
C VAL A 299 11.65 16.84 -33.54
N ALA A 300 12.81 17.48 -33.43
CA ALA A 300 13.75 17.20 -32.37
C ALA A 300 13.16 17.60 -31.00
N ALA A 301 12.68 18.84 -30.89
CA ALA A 301 12.03 19.34 -29.68
C ALA A 301 10.77 18.55 -29.28
N LEU A 302 9.97 18.10 -30.26
CA LEU A 302 8.79 17.27 -30.00
C LEU A 302 9.13 15.78 -29.76
N GLY A 303 10.35 15.35 -30.10
CA GLY A 303 10.80 13.96 -30.13
C GLY A 303 10.26 13.16 -31.31
N GLN A 304 8.94 13.20 -31.52
CA GLN A 304 8.25 12.67 -32.70
C GLN A 304 6.99 13.49 -33.01
N ALA A 305 6.61 13.57 -34.28
CA ALA A 305 5.43 14.34 -34.68
C ALA A 305 4.75 13.77 -35.92
N GLU A 306 3.43 13.88 -35.99
CA GLU A 306 2.68 13.76 -37.23
C GLU A 306 3.02 14.94 -38.17
N PRO A 307 2.98 14.76 -39.50
CA PRO A 307 3.34 15.82 -40.45
C PRO A 307 2.62 17.16 -40.19
N GLU A 308 1.34 17.14 -39.84
CA GLU A 308 0.55 18.34 -39.53
C GLU A 308 1.01 19.03 -38.25
N LEU A 309 1.38 18.25 -37.23
CA LEU A 309 1.94 18.80 -35.99
C LEU A 309 3.33 19.38 -36.24
N ALA A 310 4.16 18.70 -37.03
CA ALA A 310 5.48 19.18 -37.42
C ALA A 310 5.40 20.47 -38.24
N ALA A 311 4.42 20.59 -39.14
CA ALA A 311 4.13 21.80 -39.91
C ALA A 311 3.75 22.97 -38.99
N ALA A 312 2.77 22.75 -38.10
CA ALA A 312 2.36 23.77 -37.14
C ALA A 312 3.51 24.22 -36.23
N ALA A 313 4.32 23.28 -35.74
CA ALA A 313 5.39 23.56 -34.78
C ALA A 313 6.61 24.25 -35.45
N SER A 314 6.98 23.83 -36.66
CA SER A 314 8.05 24.48 -37.45
C SER A 314 7.61 25.82 -38.06
N GLY A 315 6.31 26.02 -38.29
CA GLY A 315 5.77 27.17 -39.02
C GLY A 315 5.91 27.05 -40.54
N LEU A 316 6.09 25.83 -41.05
CA LEU A 316 6.16 25.51 -42.47
C LEU A 316 4.80 25.05 -43.00
N GLU A 317 4.60 25.14 -44.32
CA GLU A 317 3.44 24.53 -44.97
C GLU A 317 3.55 23.00 -44.98
N LEU A 318 2.41 22.30 -44.94
CA LEU A 318 2.39 20.83 -44.89
C LEU A 318 3.11 20.20 -46.09
N SER A 319 3.02 20.81 -47.27
CA SER A 319 3.72 20.35 -48.48
C SER A 319 5.24 20.42 -48.33
N GLU A 320 5.76 21.47 -47.70
CA GLU A 320 7.19 21.63 -47.42
C GLU A 320 7.66 20.61 -46.39
N VAL A 321 6.84 20.31 -45.38
CA VAL A 321 7.14 19.28 -44.38
C VAL A 321 7.21 17.89 -44.99
N VAL A 322 6.25 17.51 -45.85
CA VAL A 322 6.25 16.20 -46.52
C VAL A 322 7.48 16.06 -47.42
N ALA A 323 7.76 17.07 -48.25
CA ALA A 323 8.94 17.05 -49.13
C ALA A 323 10.25 17.02 -48.33
N GLY A 324 10.34 17.81 -47.25
CA GLY A 324 11.50 17.83 -46.36
C GLY A 324 11.70 16.54 -45.60
N ALA A 325 10.62 15.91 -45.12
CA ALA A 325 10.66 14.61 -44.45
C ALA A 325 11.22 13.51 -45.37
N ASP A 326 10.80 13.48 -46.64
CA ASP A 326 11.32 12.53 -47.63
C ASP A 326 12.83 12.70 -47.85
N VAL A 327 13.32 13.95 -47.88
CA VAL A 327 14.75 14.23 -47.95
C VAL A 327 15.45 13.74 -46.68
N LEU A 328 14.93 14.06 -45.50
CA LEU A 328 15.51 13.68 -44.20
C LEU A 328 15.53 12.16 -43.98
N VAL A 329 14.53 11.43 -44.48
CA VAL A 329 14.52 9.96 -44.47
C VAL A 329 15.58 9.40 -45.42
N ARG A 330 15.69 9.96 -46.63
CA ARG A 330 16.66 9.51 -47.65
C ARG A 330 18.10 9.67 -47.20
N ILE A 331 18.42 10.77 -46.52
CA ILE A 331 19.76 11.03 -45.98
C ILE A 331 20.01 10.39 -44.61
N GLY A 332 19.03 9.63 -44.08
CA GLY A 332 19.17 8.85 -42.84
C GLY A 332 19.07 9.65 -41.55
N VAL A 333 18.57 10.89 -41.59
CA VAL A 333 18.31 11.72 -40.38
C VAL A 333 17.01 11.27 -39.70
N PHE A 334 15.95 11.06 -40.49
CA PHE A 334 14.67 10.52 -40.00
C PHE A 334 14.53 9.03 -40.32
N ARG A 335 13.77 8.32 -39.49
CA ARG A 335 13.34 6.95 -39.78
C ARG A 335 12.12 6.95 -40.71
N PRO A 336 11.96 5.95 -41.59
CA PRO A 336 10.74 5.79 -42.35
C PRO A 336 9.57 5.43 -41.41
N GLY A 337 8.41 6.07 -41.60
CA GLY A 337 7.22 5.78 -40.81
C GLY A 337 6.15 6.87 -40.91
N PRO A 338 4.95 6.61 -40.34
CA PRO A 338 3.84 7.57 -40.35
C PRO A 338 4.07 8.77 -39.41
N GLN A 339 4.95 8.64 -38.42
CA GLN A 339 5.38 9.74 -37.56
C GLN A 339 6.83 10.10 -37.90
N LEU A 340 7.08 11.39 -38.05
CA LEU A 340 8.41 11.95 -38.23
C LEU A 340 9.20 11.81 -36.93
N ALA A 341 10.34 11.16 -36.99
CA ALA A 341 11.21 10.94 -35.84
C ALA A 341 12.66 10.69 -36.29
N PHE A 342 13.61 11.07 -35.45
CA PHE A 342 15.03 10.86 -35.72
C PHE A 342 15.37 9.36 -35.73
N ALA A 343 16.19 8.96 -36.69
CA ALA A 343 16.79 7.64 -36.72
C ALA A 343 17.78 7.45 -35.55
N HIS A 344 18.44 8.54 -35.12
CA HIS A 344 19.53 8.50 -34.16
C HIS A 344 19.45 9.63 -33.12
N SER A 345 19.54 9.28 -31.83
CA SER A 345 19.40 10.21 -30.71
C SER A 345 20.51 11.26 -30.64
N ILE A 346 21.74 10.92 -31.01
CA ILE A 346 22.87 11.86 -31.03
C ILE A 346 22.70 12.96 -32.09
N VAL A 347 22.10 12.64 -33.25
CA VAL A 347 21.76 13.64 -34.28
C VAL A 347 20.64 14.54 -33.78
N ARG A 348 19.61 13.95 -33.16
CA ARG A 348 18.55 14.71 -32.49
C ARG A 348 19.13 15.68 -31.46
N SER A 349 20.00 15.21 -30.56
CA SER A 349 20.63 16.05 -29.52
C SER A 349 21.48 17.17 -30.12
N ALA A 350 22.20 16.90 -31.21
CA ALA A 350 22.96 17.93 -31.92
C ALA A 350 22.05 19.02 -32.51
N VAL A 351 20.92 18.63 -33.10
CA VAL A 351 19.91 19.57 -33.62
C VAL A 351 19.21 20.32 -32.48
N GLU A 352 18.90 19.65 -31.37
CA GLU A 352 18.29 20.30 -30.19
C GLU A 352 19.23 21.35 -29.58
N GLN A 353 20.54 21.08 -29.54
CA GLN A 353 21.55 21.96 -28.95
C GLN A 353 21.98 23.10 -29.88
N ASP A 354 21.60 23.08 -31.16
CA ASP A 354 21.92 24.13 -32.12
C ASP A 354 21.00 25.35 -31.92
N PRO A 355 21.53 26.52 -31.50
CA PRO A 355 20.73 27.73 -31.32
C PRO A 355 20.07 28.22 -32.61
N GLY A 356 20.60 27.82 -33.77
CA GLY A 356 20.07 28.19 -35.09
C GLY A 356 19.00 27.26 -35.64
N ALA A 357 18.64 26.17 -34.94
CA ALA A 357 17.69 25.19 -35.46
C ALA A 357 16.23 25.66 -35.35
N VAL A 358 15.76 25.91 -34.12
CA VAL A 358 14.45 26.48 -33.78
C VAL A 358 14.48 26.99 -32.33
N ASP A 359 13.65 27.98 -32.01
CA ASP A 359 13.34 28.31 -30.63
C ASP A 359 12.39 27.24 -30.05
N ARG A 360 12.86 26.48 -29.06
CA ARG A 360 12.10 25.37 -28.45
C ARG A 360 10.81 25.85 -27.81
N GLU A 361 10.82 27.05 -27.22
CA GLU A 361 9.65 27.63 -26.58
C GLU A 361 8.57 27.91 -27.63
N VAL A 362 8.96 28.51 -28.76
CA VAL A 362 8.05 28.80 -29.87
C VAL A 362 7.47 27.53 -30.48
N VAL A 363 8.30 26.48 -30.66
CA VAL A 363 7.86 25.18 -31.17
C VAL A 363 6.79 24.57 -30.26
N HIS A 364 7.02 24.55 -28.95
CA HIS A 364 6.04 24.02 -28.01
C HIS A 364 4.79 24.88 -27.90
N ALA A 365 4.89 26.21 -27.96
CA ALA A 365 3.73 27.09 -27.95
C ALA A 365 2.83 26.85 -29.17
N ARG A 366 3.42 26.72 -30.36
CA ARG A 366 2.69 26.40 -31.60
C ARG A 366 2.07 25.00 -31.56
N ALA A 367 2.80 24.02 -31.04
CA ALA A 367 2.29 22.65 -30.86
C ALA A 367 1.09 22.61 -29.88
N ALA A 368 1.17 23.36 -28.76
CA ALA A 368 0.08 23.48 -27.79
C ALA A 368 -1.18 24.08 -28.44
N LEU A 369 -1.02 25.21 -29.15
CA LEU A 369 -2.13 25.87 -29.84
C LEU A 369 -2.77 24.97 -30.91
N PHE A 370 -1.95 24.25 -31.70
CA PHE A 370 -2.44 23.32 -32.70
C PHE A 370 -3.28 22.20 -32.09
N ARG A 371 -2.79 21.56 -31.01
CA ARG A 371 -3.53 20.50 -30.32
C ARG A 371 -4.79 21.03 -29.65
N HIS A 372 -4.73 22.21 -29.04
CA HIS A 372 -5.89 22.86 -28.42
C HIS A 372 -7.02 23.10 -29.44
N ARG A 373 -6.69 23.65 -30.63
CA ARG A 373 -7.67 23.89 -31.70
C ARG A 373 -8.33 22.61 -32.22
N ARG A 374 -7.64 21.47 -32.13
CA ARG A 374 -8.19 20.14 -32.47
C ARG A 374 -8.90 19.46 -31.31
N ARG A 375 -9.07 20.14 -30.17
CA ARG A 375 -9.67 19.60 -28.95
C ARG A 375 -8.99 18.31 -28.49
N ALA A 376 -7.67 18.24 -28.62
CA ALA A 376 -6.92 17.11 -28.09
C ALA A 376 -7.07 17.05 -26.56
N PRO A 377 -6.86 15.87 -25.93
CA PRO A 377 -6.93 15.74 -24.48
C PRO A 377 -6.04 16.77 -23.75
N ALA A 378 -6.55 17.32 -22.65
CA ALA A 378 -5.91 18.45 -21.95
C ALA A 378 -4.45 18.15 -21.53
N GLU A 379 -4.15 16.95 -21.04
CA GLU A 379 -2.78 16.55 -20.67
C GLU A 379 -1.79 16.63 -21.85
N GLN A 380 -2.23 16.29 -23.06
CA GLN A 380 -1.38 16.40 -24.24
C GLN A 380 -1.05 17.85 -24.59
N VAL A 381 -2.03 18.76 -24.41
CA VAL A 381 -1.82 20.20 -24.60
C VAL A 381 -0.94 20.77 -23.48
N ALA A 382 -1.25 20.44 -22.22
CA ALA A 382 -0.56 20.90 -21.03
C ALA A 382 0.93 20.52 -21.02
N SER A 383 1.29 19.34 -21.56
CA SER A 383 2.69 18.91 -21.70
C SER A 383 3.55 19.89 -22.53
N HIS A 384 2.95 20.56 -23.52
CA HIS A 384 3.60 21.59 -24.32
C HIS A 384 3.55 22.98 -23.64
N VAL A 385 2.45 23.31 -22.97
CA VAL A 385 2.31 24.55 -22.19
C VAL A 385 3.38 24.66 -21.11
N LEU A 386 3.71 23.57 -20.40
CA LEU A 386 4.75 23.57 -19.38
C LEU A 386 6.14 23.94 -19.92
N ARG A 387 6.39 23.68 -21.21
CA ARG A 387 7.64 24.03 -21.92
C ARG A 387 7.56 25.37 -22.66
N SER A 388 6.48 26.11 -22.44
CA SER A 388 6.21 27.40 -23.07
C SER A 388 5.87 28.47 -22.01
N PRO A 389 6.85 28.94 -21.22
CA PRO A 389 6.59 29.89 -20.12
C PRO A 389 5.95 31.21 -20.57
N GLY A 390 6.28 31.70 -21.76
CA GLY A 390 5.75 32.94 -22.33
C GLY A 390 4.31 32.83 -22.86
N LEU A 391 3.72 31.64 -22.92
CA LEU A 391 2.34 31.45 -23.35
C LEU A 391 1.37 31.87 -22.23
N ALA A 392 0.58 32.91 -22.48
CA ALA A 392 -0.27 33.59 -21.47
C ALA A 392 -1.77 33.66 -21.81
N ASP A 393 -2.23 32.96 -22.85
CA ASP A 393 -3.63 33.01 -23.31
C ASP A 393 -4.63 32.48 -22.27
N GLY A 394 -5.87 32.99 -22.27
CA GLY A 394 -6.90 32.61 -21.30
C GLY A 394 -7.24 31.10 -21.29
N TRP A 395 -7.19 30.43 -22.45
CA TRP A 395 -7.46 28.99 -22.56
C TRP A 395 -6.41 28.12 -21.83
N VAL A 396 -5.23 28.66 -21.54
CA VAL A 396 -4.13 27.93 -20.89
C VAL A 396 -4.51 27.49 -19.49
N ILE A 397 -5.17 28.37 -18.73
CA ILE A 397 -5.57 28.09 -17.34
C ILE A 397 -6.60 26.95 -17.30
N ASP A 398 -7.57 26.97 -18.20
CA ASP A 398 -8.60 25.93 -18.31
C ASP A 398 -7.96 24.57 -18.66
N VAL A 399 -7.02 24.57 -19.61
CA VAL A 399 -6.27 23.37 -20.01
C VAL A 399 -5.43 22.82 -18.85
N LEU A 400 -4.71 23.67 -18.13
CA LEU A 400 -3.87 23.23 -16.99
C LEU A 400 -4.73 22.69 -15.84
N THR A 401 -5.86 23.34 -15.55
CA THR A 401 -6.78 22.91 -14.49
C THR A 401 -7.43 21.58 -14.85
N GLU A 402 -7.83 21.40 -16.11
CA GLU A 402 -8.36 20.11 -16.61
C GLU A 402 -7.27 19.03 -16.60
N ALA A 403 -6.08 19.32 -17.11
CA ALA A 403 -4.97 18.38 -17.08
C ALA A 403 -4.61 17.94 -15.66
N ALA A 404 -4.66 18.84 -14.68
CA ALA A 404 -4.48 18.52 -13.27
C ALA A 404 -5.57 17.56 -12.74
N ARG A 405 -6.83 17.81 -13.08
CA ARG A 405 -7.94 16.90 -12.70
C ARG A 405 -7.78 15.51 -13.32
N CYS A 406 -7.39 15.42 -14.59
CA CYS A 406 -7.08 14.16 -15.25
C CYS A 406 -5.92 13.42 -14.56
N ALA A 407 -4.84 14.12 -14.24
CA ALA A 407 -3.68 13.54 -13.57
C ALA A 407 -4.03 13.00 -12.16
N VAL A 408 -4.82 13.74 -11.37
CA VAL A 408 -5.34 13.26 -10.06
C VAL A 408 -6.22 12.02 -10.23
N ALA A 409 -7.13 12.00 -11.21
CA ALA A 409 -8.01 10.85 -11.47
C ALA A 409 -7.26 9.58 -11.87
N ARG A 410 -6.02 9.73 -12.37
CA ARG A 410 -5.12 8.63 -12.78
C ARG A 410 -4.12 8.22 -11.69
N GLY A 411 -4.09 8.92 -10.55
CA GLY A 411 -3.13 8.67 -9.46
C GLY A 411 -1.74 9.22 -9.73
N ALA A 412 -1.63 10.39 -10.36
CA ALA A 412 -0.38 11.11 -10.62
C ALA A 412 -0.39 12.54 -10.02
N PRO A 413 -0.43 12.68 -8.68
CA PRO A 413 -0.53 13.99 -8.02
C PRO A 413 0.66 14.92 -8.32
N GLU A 414 1.87 14.39 -8.53
CA GLU A 414 3.06 15.22 -8.81
C GLU A 414 2.98 15.96 -10.16
N ILE A 415 2.38 15.31 -11.15
CA ILE A 415 2.11 15.90 -12.46
C ILE A 415 1.02 16.98 -12.33
N ALA A 416 -0.02 16.70 -11.54
CA ALA A 416 -1.07 17.68 -11.25
C ALA A 416 -0.52 18.93 -10.54
N VAL A 417 0.37 18.76 -9.54
CA VAL A 417 1.09 19.84 -8.87
C VAL A 417 1.82 20.72 -9.89
N SER A 418 2.55 20.12 -10.83
CA SER A 418 3.27 20.86 -11.87
C SER A 418 2.34 21.73 -12.74
N TYR A 419 1.16 21.22 -13.10
CA TYR A 419 0.17 21.98 -13.86
C TYR A 419 -0.45 23.13 -13.04
N LEU A 420 -0.81 22.87 -11.78
CA LEU A 420 -1.41 23.85 -10.89
C LEU A 420 -0.44 24.98 -10.53
N GLN A 421 0.83 24.65 -10.23
CA GLN A 421 1.89 25.64 -10.03
C GLN A 421 2.12 26.47 -11.29
N ARG A 422 2.08 25.88 -12.49
CA ARG A 422 2.18 26.64 -13.74
C ARG A 422 1.00 27.58 -13.94
N ALA A 423 -0.21 27.16 -13.58
CA ALA A 423 -1.42 27.98 -13.68
C ALA A 423 -1.38 29.18 -12.73
N LEU A 424 -0.89 28.98 -11.49
CA LEU A 424 -0.75 30.04 -10.47
C LEU A 424 0.28 31.13 -10.84
N ARG A 425 1.17 30.89 -11.81
CA ARG A 425 2.08 31.93 -12.34
C ARG A 425 1.39 32.98 -13.20
N HIS A 426 0.17 32.72 -13.66
CA HIS A 426 -0.60 33.71 -14.43
C HIS A 426 -1.24 34.74 -13.51
N GLN A 427 -1.54 35.92 -14.05
CA GLN A 427 -2.39 36.88 -13.36
C GLN A 427 -3.82 36.34 -13.33
N LEU A 428 -4.33 36.04 -12.15
CA LEU A 428 -5.64 35.42 -11.94
C LEU A 428 -6.57 36.34 -11.13
N PRO A 429 -7.89 36.28 -11.37
CA PRO A 429 -8.86 36.79 -10.40
C PRO A 429 -8.70 36.09 -9.05
N GLU A 430 -8.88 36.84 -7.95
CA GLU A 430 -8.64 36.35 -6.58
C GLU A 430 -9.35 35.03 -6.27
N ALA A 431 -10.63 34.92 -6.61
CA ALA A 431 -11.42 33.70 -6.40
C ALA A 431 -10.85 32.47 -7.15
N THR A 432 -10.30 32.67 -8.35
CA THR A 432 -9.65 31.59 -9.11
C THR A 432 -8.30 31.23 -8.49
N HIS A 433 -7.56 32.23 -8.01
CA HIS A 433 -6.27 32.00 -7.35
C HIS A 433 -6.45 31.16 -6.07
N VAL A 434 -7.40 31.52 -5.21
CA VAL A 434 -7.72 30.76 -3.98
C VAL A 434 -8.16 29.34 -4.31
N ARG A 435 -9.03 29.16 -5.30
CA ARG A 435 -9.48 27.82 -5.73
C ARG A 435 -8.33 26.94 -6.22
N LEU A 436 -7.40 27.50 -7.00
CA LEU A 436 -6.24 26.75 -7.49
C LEU A 436 -5.23 26.45 -6.38
N LEU A 437 -5.02 27.37 -5.43
CA LEU A 437 -4.20 27.08 -4.24
C LEU A 437 -4.80 25.97 -3.38
N LEU A 438 -6.11 25.97 -3.19
CA LEU A 438 -6.81 24.89 -2.46
C LEU A 438 -6.65 23.54 -3.16
N GLN A 439 -6.86 23.50 -4.49
CA GLN A 439 -6.64 22.29 -5.28
C GLN A 439 -5.17 21.84 -5.25
N LEU A 440 -4.22 22.77 -5.30
CA LEU A 440 -2.79 22.50 -5.20
C LEU A 440 -2.47 21.89 -3.83
N GLY A 441 -2.86 22.55 -2.75
CA GLY A 441 -2.64 22.07 -1.39
C GLY A 441 -3.23 20.67 -1.14
N MET A 442 -4.46 20.43 -1.58
CA MET A 442 -5.10 19.09 -1.50
C MET A 442 -4.31 18.01 -2.27
N THR A 443 -3.70 18.39 -3.40
CA THR A 443 -2.88 17.47 -4.20
C THR A 443 -1.51 17.24 -3.55
N GLU A 444 -0.91 18.28 -2.98
CA GLU A 444 0.39 18.25 -2.29
C GLU A 444 0.36 17.44 -0.99
N MET A 445 -0.78 17.32 -0.30
CA MET A 445 -0.92 16.45 0.89
C MET A 445 -0.46 14.99 0.66
N GLN A 446 -0.43 14.53 -0.61
CA GLN A 446 0.03 13.19 -0.98
C GLN A 446 1.51 13.11 -1.35
N VAL A 447 2.18 14.26 -1.57
CA VAL A 447 3.51 14.34 -2.18
C VAL A 447 4.48 15.15 -1.31
N ASP A 448 4.06 16.34 -0.89
CA ASP A 448 4.80 17.26 -0.04
C ASP A 448 3.85 17.90 0.99
N PRO A 449 3.63 17.24 2.14
CA PRO A 449 2.76 17.73 3.21
C PRO A 449 3.18 19.10 3.77
N ARG A 450 4.45 19.50 3.65
CA ARG A 450 4.91 20.82 4.12
C ARG A 450 4.48 21.90 3.15
N ALA A 451 4.74 21.72 1.85
CA ALA A 451 4.26 22.63 0.82
C ALA A 451 2.73 22.77 0.84
N ALA A 452 2.02 21.67 1.13
CA ALA A 452 0.56 21.68 1.27
C ALA A 452 0.11 22.67 2.36
N VAL A 453 0.72 22.65 3.56
CA VAL A 453 0.38 23.57 4.64
C VAL A 453 0.64 25.03 4.24
N ASP A 454 1.75 25.29 3.54
CA ASP A 454 2.11 26.64 3.11
C ASP A 454 1.10 27.20 2.09
N HIS A 455 0.78 26.45 1.03
CA HIS A 455 -0.19 26.88 0.01
C HIS A 455 -1.63 26.91 0.52
N LEU A 456 -2.05 25.97 1.38
CA LEU A 456 -3.35 26.03 2.05
C LEU A 456 -3.44 27.22 3.01
N GLY A 457 -2.35 27.52 3.71
CA GLY A 457 -2.24 28.72 4.56
C GLY A 457 -2.34 30.01 3.75
N GLU A 458 -1.73 30.05 2.55
CA GLU A 458 -1.92 31.17 1.62
C GLU A 458 -3.37 31.26 1.14
N ALA A 459 -3.98 30.16 0.71
CA ALA A 459 -5.38 30.12 0.30
C ALA A 459 -6.31 30.65 1.40
N HIS A 460 -6.05 30.26 2.66
CA HIS A 460 -6.85 30.68 3.80
C HIS A 460 -6.74 32.19 4.06
N ARG A 461 -5.53 32.76 3.97
CA ARG A 461 -5.31 34.21 4.13
C ARG A 461 -5.94 35.05 3.02
N ARG A 462 -6.07 34.48 1.82
CA ARG A 462 -6.57 35.15 0.61
C ARG A 462 -8.07 34.95 0.37
N ALA A 463 -8.70 34.02 1.08
CA ALA A 463 -10.13 33.80 0.98
C ALA A 463 -10.90 35.06 1.38
N ALA A 464 -11.74 35.56 0.48
CA ALA A 464 -12.47 36.82 0.68
C ALA A 464 -13.87 36.62 1.27
N ASP A 465 -14.47 35.44 1.09
CA ASP A 465 -15.79 35.10 1.59
C ASP A 465 -15.73 33.98 2.66
N PRO A 466 -16.62 34.02 3.68
CA PRO A 466 -16.60 33.04 4.77
C PRO A 466 -16.80 31.58 4.34
N THR A 467 -17.50 31.33 3.24
CA THR A 467 -17.77 29.97 2.74
C THR A 467 -16.51 29.35 2.16
N THR A 468 -15.77 30.09 1.33
CA THR A 468 -14.47 29.65 0.80
C THR A 468 -13.44 29.52 1.93
N GLU A 469 -13.39 30.48 2.86
CA GLU A 469 -12.50 30.44 4.02
C GLU A 469 -12.71 29.15 4.83
N ALA A 470 -13.97 28.78 5.09
CA ALA A 470 -14.32 27.56 5.82
C ALA A 470 -13.90 26.27 5.11
N HIS A 471 -14.08 26.17 3.79
CA HIS A 471 -13.61 25.01 3.03
C HIS A 471 -12.09 24.86 3.09
N VAL A 472 -11.33 25.96 2.93
CA VAL A 472 -9.87 25.92 3.04
C VAL A 472 -9.44 25.59 4.47
N ALA A 473 -10.09 26.18 5.47
CA ALA A 473 -9.81 25.96 6.89
C ALA A 473 -9.93 24.49 7.27
N VAL A 474 -10.95 23.79 6.77
CA VAL A 474 -11.14 22.34 7.00
C VAL A 474 -9.96 21.52 6.49
N VAL A 475 -9.54 21.74 5.25
CA VAL A 475 -8.43 20.99 4.64
C VAL A 475 -7.10 21.31 5.32
N LEU A 476 -6.84 22.59 5.60
CA LEU A 476 -5.65 23.04 6.31
C LEU A 476 -5.58 22.44 7.72
N ALA A 477 -6.68 22.48 8.47
CA ALA A 477 -6.73 21.96 9.84
C ALA A 477 -6.55 20.44 9.89
N GLN A 478 -7.03 19.71 8.89
CA GLN A 478 -6.78 18.27 8.77
C GLN A 478 -5.28 17.99 8.65
N GLU A 479 -4.58 18.66 7.72
CA GLU A 479 -3.14 18.45 7.52
C GLU A 479 -2.32 18.90 8.74
N LEU A 480 -2.71 20.00 9.39
CA LEU A 480 -2.11 20.44 10.65
C LEU A 480 -2.31 19.40 11.77
N GLY A 481 -3.48 18.78 11.85
CA GLY A 481 -3.77 17.70 12.80
C GLY A 481 -2.89 16.47 12.59
N GLU A 482 -2.66 16.07 11.34
CA GLU A 482 -1.75 14.98 11.01
C GLU A 482 -0.28 15.26 11.40
N GLN A 483 0.09 16.54 11.45
CA GLN A 483 1.40 17.02 11.94
C GLN A 483 1.39 17.33 13.45
N GLU A 484 0.36 16.89 14.17
CA GLU A 484 0.19 17.07 15.62
C GLU A 484 0.14 18.55 16.08
N ARG A 485 -0.20 19.48 15.17
CA ARG A 485 -0.39 20.93 15.42
C ARG A 485 -1.84 21.28 15.76
N TYR A 486 -2.48 20.48 16.63
CA TYR A 486 -3.91 20.55 16.94
C TYR A 486 -4.37 21.93 17.45
N GLY A 487 -3.61 22.57 18.34
CA GLY A 487 -3.97 23.90 18.87
C GLY A 487 -4.01 25.00 17.80
N GLU A 488 -3.24 24.88 16.71
CA GLU A 488 -3.35 25.78 15.57
C GLU A 488 -4.56 25.44 14.69
N ALA A 489 -4.75 24.16 14.40
CA ALA A 489 -5.88 23.64 13.64
C ALA A 489 -7.23 24.06 14.26
N MET A 490 -7.40 23.87 15.58
CA MET A 490 -8.62 24.24 16.31
C MET A 490 -8.92 25.73 16.23
N ARG A 491 -7.90 26.61 16.41
CA ARG A 491 -8.10 28.07 16.31
C ARG A 491 -8.57 28.51 14.92
N ILE A 492 -8.04 27.88 13.87
CA ILE A 492 -8.43 28.15 12.48
C ILE A 492 -9.89 27.74 12.26
N LEU A 493 -10.27 26.54 12.70
CA LEU A 493 -11.63 26.03 12.55
C LEU A 493 -12.65 26.80 13.39
N ASP A 494 -12.36 27.14 14.65
CA ASP A 494 -13.27 27.90 15.51
C ASP A 494 -13.60 29.28 14.89
N ARG A 495 -12.59 29.95 14.32
CA ARG A 495 -12.80 31.23 13.61
C ARG A 495 -13.66 31.04 12.37
N ALA A 496 -13.34 30.04 11.56
CA ALA A 496 -14.07 29.76 10.33
C ALA A 496 -15.54 29.38 10.60
N ALA A 497 -15.79 28.55 11.62
CA ALA A 497 -17.14 28.18 12.05
C ALA A 497 -17.97 29.40 12.47
N ALA A 498 -17.38 30.30 13.27
CA ALA A 498 -18.04 31.53 13.70
C ALA A 498 -18.33 32.48 12.53
N ALA A 499 -17.39 32.63 11.60
CA ALA A 499 -17.54 33.52 10.43
C ALA A 499 -18.58 33.02 9.43
N VAL A 500 -18.65 31.70 9.19
CA VAL A 500 -19.56 31.12 8.19
C VAL A 500 -20.97 30.88 8.73
N ALA A 501 -21.16 30.74 10.05
CA ALA A 501 -22.46 30.45 10.65
C ALA A 501 -23.62 31.38 10.25
N PRO A 502 -23.46 32.70 10.06
CA PRO A 502 -24.53 33.58 9.61
C PRO A 502 -24.89 33.41 8.12
N VAL A 503 -23.97 32.89 7.30
CA VAL A 503 -24.09 32.81 5.83
C VAL A 503 -24.51 31.40 5.41
N ASP A 504 -23.85 30.38 5.95
CA ASP A 504 -24.09 28.97 5.69
C ASP A 504 -24.04 28.18 7.01
N PRO A 505 -25.20 28.05 7.68
CA PRO A 505 -25.32 27.32 8.95
C PRO A 505 -24.97 25.84 8.82
N GLU A 506 -25.13 25.22 7.65
CA GLU A 506 -24.82 23.82 7.41
C GLU A 506 -23.31 23.61 7.31
N LEU A 507 -22.60 24.45 6.56
CA LEU A 507 -21.14 24.39 6.50
C LEU A 507 -20.53 24.66 7.88
N ALA A 508 -21.07 25.60 8.66
CA ALA A 508 -20.63 25.80 10.04
C ALA A 508 -20.76 24.53 10.89
N GLN A 509 -21.84 23.76 10.74
CA GLN A 509 -22.01 22.48 11.44
C GLN A 509 -20.97 21.45 11.00
N ARG A 510 -20.63 21.39 9.71
CA ARG A 510 -19.57 20.51 9.19
C ARG A 510 -18.19 20.89 9.72
N VAL A 511 -17.91 22.18 9.87
CA VAL A 511 -16.67 22.68 10.50
C VAL A 511 -16.64 22.28 11.98
N GLU A 512 -17.73 22.45 12.72
CA GLU A 512 -17.85 22.01 14.12
C GLU A 512 -17.65 20.49 14.29
N LEU A 513 -18.13 19.69 13.34
CA LEU A 513 -17.88 18.25 13.33
C LEU A 513 -16.38 17.94 13.15
N HIS A 514 -15.64 18.71 12.35
CA HIS A 514 -14.18 18.56 12.26
C HIS A 514 -13.47 18.95 13.56
N ILE A 515 -13.91 20.03 14.21
CA ILE A 515 -13.36 20.44 15.51
C ILE A 515 -13.52 19.32 16.54
N LEU A 516 -14.70 18.70 16.59
CA LEU A 516 -14.97 17.55 17.45
C LEU A 516 -14.01 16.40 17.18
N CYS A 517 -13.74 16.07 15.91
CA CYS A 517 -12.84 14.97 15.57
C CYS A 517 -11.40 15.24 15.98
N LEU A 518 -10.88 16.44 15.74
CA LEU A 518 -9.54 16.82 16.20
C LEU A 518 -9.47 16.86 17.73
N THR A 519 -10.54 17.27 18.41
CA THR A 519 -10.64 17.26 19.88
C THR A 519 -10.60 15.84 20.44
N LEU A 520 -11.29 14.89 19.78
CA LEU A 520 -11.30 13.48 20.14
C LEU A 520 -9.92 12.84 19.95
N ASP A 521 -9.15 13.28 18.95
CA ASP A 521 -7.81 12.75 18.67
C ASP A 521 -6.76 13.34 19.63
N GLU A 522 -6.69 14.66 19.81
CA GLU A 522 -5.61 15.31 20.58
C GLU A 522 -5.60 14.89 22.05
N ARG A 523 -6.62 15.21 22.84
CA ARG A 523 -6.57 15.06 24.31
C ARG A 523 -7.82 14.46 24.93
N TYR A 524 -8.90 14.26 24.16
CA TYR A 524 -10.25 13.88 24.63
C TYR A 524 -10.59 14.45 26.02
N THR A 525 -11.37 15.52 26.08
CA THR A 525 -11.95 15.99 27.34
C THR A 525 -13.46 15.83 27.31
N GLU A 526 -14.02 15.00 28.20
CA GLU A 526 -15.45 14.65 28.19
C GLU A 526 -16.35 15.91 28.21
N SER A 527 -16.02 16.90 29.05
CA SER A 527 -16.77 18.16 29.14
C SER A 527 -16.81 18.94 27.82
N ASN A 528 -15.68 19.03 27.11
CA ASN A 528 -15.59 19.77 25.85
C ASN A 528 -16.37 19.05 24.74
N VAL A 529 -16.21 17.72 24.65
CA VAL A 529 -16.88 16.89 23.63
C VAL A 529 -18.39 16.90 23.86
N SER A 530 -18.84 16.64 25.08
CA SER A 530 -20.27 16.61 25.43
C SER A 530 -20.97 17.96 25.20
N THR A 531 -20.33 19.07 25.57
CA THR A 531 -20.87 20.42 25.37
C THR A 531 -21.06 20.74 23.88
N ARG A 532 -20.03 20.52 23.06
CA ARG A 532 -20.10 20.77 21.60
C ARG A 532 -21.09 19.84 20.91
N LEU A 533 -21.12 18.57 21.28
CA LEU A 533 -22.05 17.59 20.70
C LEU A 533 -23.51 17.90 21.06
N ALA A 534 -23.78 18.34 22.29
CA ALA A 534 -25.11 18.78 22.70
C ALA A 534 -25.56 20.08 21.98
N ALA A 535 -24.62 20.96 21.63
CA ALA A 535 -24.92 22.13 20.81
C ALA A 535 -25.30 21.75 19.38
N LEU A 536 -24.61 20.78 18.77
CA LEU A 536 -24.92 20.29 17.41
C LEU A 536 -26.29 19.59 17.33
N ARG A 537 -26.61 18.72 18.30
CA ARG A 537 -27.89 17.98 18.33
C ARG A 537 -29.13 18.87 18.47
N ARG A 538 -28.99 20.09 19.00
CA ARG A 538 -30.10 21.03 19.20
C ARG A 538 -30.45 21.84 17.95
N ARG A 539 -29.71 21.69 16.84
CA ARG A 539 -29.95 22.43 15.60
C ARG A 539 -30.96 21.71 14.71
N ASP A 540 -31.90 22.46 14.15
CA ASP A 540 -32.85 21.98 13.16
C ASP A 540 -32.26 21.98 11.75
N GLY A 541 -32.83 21.19 10.83
CA GLY A 541 -32.50 21.24 9.39
C GLY A 541 -31.18 20.56 9.00
N LEU A 542 -30.68 19.60 9.79
CA LEU A 542 -29.44 18.87 9.51
C LEU A 542 -29.55 18.05 8.22
N SER A 543 -28.54 18.13 7.35
CA SER A 543 -28.46 17.25 6.19
C SER A 543 -28.26 15.77 6.59
N PRO A 544 -28.67 14.80 5.74
CA PRO A 544 -28.51 13.38 6.06
C PRO A 544 -27.08 12.99 6.42
N SER A 545 -26.07 13.51 5.71
CA SER A 545 -24.64 13.26 6.03
C SER A 545 -24.24 13.78 7.41
N THR A 546 -24.68 14.98 7.75
CA THR A 546 -24.41 15.62 9.05
C THR A 546 -25.08 14.83 10.18
N THR A 547 -26.34 14.40 9.98
CA THR A 547 -27.09 13.57 10.93
C THR A 547 -26.41 12.23 11.19
N ARG A 548 -25.98 11.53 10.12
CA ARG A 548 -25.22 10.28 10.25
C ARG A 548 -23.93 10.49 11.05
N PHE A 549 -23.17 11.54 10.75
CA PHE A 549 -21.89 11.75 11.41
C PHE A 549 -22.06 12.14 12.89
N ILE A 550 -23.07 12.95 13.21
CA ILE A 550 -23.45 13.22 14.60
C ILE A 550 -23.80 11.92 15.32
N ALA A 551 -24.53 11.00 14.69
CA ALA A 551 -24.85 9.70 15.29
C ALA A 551 -23.57 8.86 15.55
N ALA A 552 -22.62 8.83 14.61
CA ALA A 552 -21.34 8.13 14.78
C ALA A 552 -20.51 8.69 15.94
N ILE A 553 -20.31 10.02 16.01
CA ILE A 553 -19.60 10.66 17.12
C ILE A 553 -20.36 10.46 18.43
N THR A 554 -21.68 10.48 18.39
CA THR A 554 -22.54 10.19 19.55
C THR A 554 -22.33 8.79 20.09
N ALA A 555 -22.32 7.78 19.22
CA ALA A 555 -22.04 6.41 19.60
C ALA A 555 -20.66 6.30 20.27
N PHE A 556 -19.63 6.84 19.63
CA PHE A 556 -18.27 6.79 20.15
C PHE A 556 -18.09 7.57 21.47
N ALA A 557 -18.61 8.79 21.56
CA ALA A 557 -18.59 9.56 22.80
C ALA A 557 -19.42 8.91 23.92
N SER A 558 -20.48 8.15 23.57
CA SER A 558 -21.30 7.46 24.58
C SER A 558 -20.57 6.28 25.22
N VAL A 559 -19.76 5.53 24.46
CA VAL A 559 -18.94 4.43 25.01
C VAL A 559 -17.72 4.94 25.78
N LEU A 560 -17.33 6.19 25.53
CA LEU A 560 -16.35 6.93 26.33
C LEU A 560 -16.99 7.80 27.43
N GLY A 561 -18.31 7.71 27.65
CA GLY A 561 -19.13 8.50 28.60
C GLY A 561 -19.59 7.68 29.83
N ASP A 562 -20.02 8.34 30.93
CA ASP A 562 -20.39 7.64 32.20
C ASP A 562 -21.75 6.98 32.03
N ARG A 563 -21.73 5.83 31.37
CA ARG A 563 -22.90 5.10 30.94
C ARG A 563 -22.66 3.61 31.06
N THR A 564 -23.75 2.89 31.21
CA THR A 564 -23.78 1.43 31.11
C THR A 564 -23.86 0.98 29.65
N ILE A 565 -23.49 -0.26 29.35
CA ILE A 565 -23.59 -0.83 28.00
C ILE A 565 -25.03 -0.75 27.46
N ASP A 566 -26.03 -0.96 28.33
CA ASP A 566 -27.44 -0.90 27.95
C ASP A 566 -27.86 0.52 27.54
N GLU A 567 -27.38 1.55 28.23
CA GLU A 567 -27.63 2.96 27.88
C GLU A 567 -26.90 3.39 26.59
N THR A 568 -25.79 2.73 26.24
CA THR A 568 -25.07 2.98 24.98
C THR A 568 -25.60 2.19 23.78
N ARG A 569 -26.44 1.17 24.03
CA ARG A 569 -26.94 0.30 22.97
C ARG A 569 -27.73 1.06 21.91
N GLU A 570 -28.63 1.95 22.33
CA GLU A 570 -29.44 2.76 21.41
C GLU A 570 -28.59 3.65 20.50
N PRO A 571 -27.69 4.53 21.01
CA PRO A 571 -26.88 5.38 20.14
C PRO A 571 -25.95 4.59 19.22
N VAL A 572 -25.37 3.47 19.68
CA VAL A 572 -24.52 2.60 18.84
C VAL A 572 -25.31 1.96 17.71
N MET A 573 -26.49 1.40 18.01
CA MET A 573 -27.35 0.78 16.99
C MET A 573 -27.93 1.82 16.02
N LEU A 574 -28.24 3.02 16.48
CA LEU A 574 -28.67 4.12 15.61
C LEU A 574 -27.55 4.51 14.65
N ALA A 575 -26.32 4.69 15.15
CA ALA A 575 -25.17 4.99 14.31
C ALA A 575 -24.91 3.87 13.28
N TRP A 576 -25.06 2.60 13.68
CA TRP A 576 -24.99 1.45 12.79
C TRP A 576 -26.04 1.47 11.68
N GLN A 577 -27.29 1.75 12.03
CA GLN A 577 -28.41 1.79 11.06
C GLN A 577 -28.27 2.95 10.09
N LEU A 578 -27.81 4.09 10.59
CA LEU A 578 -27.63 5.30 9.81
C LEU A 578 -26.35 5.28 8.98
N ARG A 579 -25.34 4.47 9.32
CA ARG A 579 -23.98 4.52 8.75
C ARG A 579 -23.94 4.75 7.24
N ALA A 580 -22.97 5.55 6.80
CA ALA A 580 -22.70 5.68 5.38
C ALA A 580 -22.19 4.36 4.79
N HIS A 581 -22.91 3.82 3.80
CA HIS A 581 -22.36 2.75 2.98
C HIS A 581 -21.10 3.23 2.27
N ALA A 582 -20.08 2.39 2.22
CA ALA A 582 -18.79 2.74 1.64
C ALA A 582 -18.92 3.14 0.15
N GLU A 583 -20.01 2.71 -0.51
CA GLU A 583 -20.32 3.12 -1.88
C GLU A 583 -20.63 4.61 -2.04
N SER A 584 -21.06 5.26 -0.96
CA SER A 584 -21.48 6.67 -0.90
C SER A 584 -20.36 7.64 -0.48
N TRP A 585 -19.22 7.10 -0.03
CA TRP A 585 -18.05 7.90 0.31
C TRP A 585 -17.52 8.50 -1.00
N GLN A 586 -17.56 9.84 -1.14
CA GLN A 586 -17.24 10.65 -2.34
C GLN A 586 -18.42 11.16 -3.20
N ALA A 587 -19.67 11.16 -2.71
CA ALA A 587 -20.73 11.95 -3.38
C ALA A 587 -20.44 13.47 -3.37
N ASP A 588 -19.62 13.95 -2.43
CA ASP A 588 -19.17 15.34 -2.28
C ASP A 588 -17.67 15.35 -2.00
N GLN A 589 -16.91 16.12 -2.78
CA GLN A 589 -15.45 16.30 -2.63
C GLN A 589 -15.07 16.96 -1.30
N TRP A 590 -16.03 17.57 -0.61
CA TRP A 590 -15.86 18.17 0.71
C TRP A 590 -16.23 17.23 1.86
N ASN A 591 -16.71 16.01 1.60
CA ASN A 591 -17.17 15.07 2.62
C ASN A 591 -16.01 14.27 3.26
N TRP A 592 -15.09 15.00 3.89
CA TRP A 592 -13.88 14.51 4.58
C TRP A 592 -14.17 13.66 5.82
N THR A 593 -15.39 13.75 6.35
CA THR A 593 -15.80 13.12 7.61
C THR A 593 -16.09 11.63 7.51
N SER A 594 -16.22 11.09 6.30
CA SER A 594 -16.66 9.70 6.07
C SER A 594 -15.70 8.66 6.66
N THR A 595 -14.38 8.92 6.63
CA THR A 595 -13.38 7.99 7.20
C THR A 595 -13.40 7.99 8.73
N TRP A 596 -13.62 9.15 9.35
CA TRP A 596 -13.80 9.26 10.80
C TRP A 596 -15.12 8.64 11.26
N GLU A 597 -16.21 8.86 10.52
CA GLU A 597 -17.51 8.23 10.76
C GLU A 597 -17.37 6.70 10.86
N PHE A 598 -16.70 6.09 9.87
CA PHE A 598 -16.40 4.66 9.87
C PHE A 598 -15.64 4.22 11.12
N GLY A 599 -14.53 4.90 11.44
CA GLY A 599 -13.71 4.58 12.61
C GLY A 599 -14.52 4.64 13.91
N PHE A 600 -15.31 5.70 14.11
CA PHE A 600 -16.12 5.88 15.32
C PHE A 600 -17.19 4.80 15.49
N VAL A 601 -17.90 4.44 14.40
CA VAL A 601 -18.92 3.38 14.45
C VAL A 601 -18.27 2.04 14.77
N VAL A 602 -17.17 1.68 14.10
CA VAL A 602 -16.48 0.39 14.32
C VAL A 602 -15.93 0.32 15.75
N LEU A 603 -15.26 1.36 16.23
CA LEU A 603 -14.73 1.38 17.60
C LEU A 603 -15.85 1.28 18.64
N ALA A 604 -16.99 1.95 18.43
CA ALA A 604 -18.14 1.85 19.33
C ALA A 604 -18.77 0.45 19.33
N LEU A 605 -18.85 -0.21 18.17
CA LEU A 605 -19.30 -1.61 18.07
C LEU A 605 -18.33 -2.57 18.79
N VAL A 606 -17.01 -2.37 18.65
CA VAL A 606 -16.00 -3.17 19.36
C VAL A 606 -16.11 -2.99 20.87
N MET A 607 -16.25 -1.75 21.36
CA MET A 607 -16.38 -1.45 22.79
C MET A 607 -17.68 -1.97 23.41
N THR A 608 -18.75 -2.09 22.62
CA THR A 608 -20.04 -2.70 23.02
C THR A 608 -20.16 -4.18 22.68
N GLU A 609 -19.05 -4.82 22.29
CA GLU A 609 -18.96 -6.27 22.01
C GLU A 609 -19.91 -6.75 20.90
N ARG A 610 -20.26 -5.87 19.94
CA ARG A 610 -21.00 -6.19 18.71
C ARG A 610 -20.06 -6.50 17.55
N LEU A 611 -19.25 -7.54 17.73
CA LEU A 611 -18.15 -7.91 16.83
C LEU A 611 -18.65 -8.40 15.46
N ASP A 612 -19.85 -8.99 15.42
CA ASP A 612 -20.57 -9.37 14.19
C ASP A 612 -20.75 -8.17 13.25
N LEU A 613 -21.34 -7.10 13.75
CA LEU A 613 -21.62 -5.90 12.97
C LEU A 613 -20.34 -5.15 12.59
N ALA A 614 -19.36 -5.12 13.51
CA ALA A 614 -18.07 -4.48 13.25
C ALA A 614 -17.35 -5.16 12.08
N GLU A 615 -17.32 -6.49 12.04
CA GLU A 615 -16.71 -7.25 10.95
C GLU A 615 -17.41 -7.01 9.61
N ASP A 616 -18.74 -7.04 9.61
CA ASP A 616 -19.53 -6.80 8.40
C ASP A 616 -19.20 -5.44 7.81
N TYR A 617 -19.12 -4.40 8.65
CA TYR A 617 -18.81 -3.05 8.17
C TYR A 617 -17.39 -2.92 7.64
N CYS A 618 -16.41 -3.48 8.35
CA CYS A 618 -15.04 -3.44 7.92
C CYS A 618 -14.86 -4.18 6.60
N SER A 619 -15.57 -5.29 6.39
CA SER A 619 -15.51 -6.09 5.17
C SER A 619 -16.19 -5.40 3.99
N GLU A 620 -17.38 -4.81 4.20
CA GLU A 620 -18.07 -3.96 3.23
C GLU A 620 -17.17 -2.80 2.79
N THR A 621 -16.61 -2.09 3.77
CA THR A 621 -15.72 -0.94 3.54
C THR A 621 -14.45 -1.32 2.82
N LEU A 622 -13.78 -2.39 3.26
CA LEU A 622 -12.54 -2.86 2.65
C LEU A 622 -12.73 -3.20 1.17
N THR A 623 -13.85 -3.85 0.84
CA THR A 623 -14.19 -4.22 -0.54
C THR A 623 -14.45 -2.99 -1.40
N ALA A 624 -15.35 -2.12 -0.96
CA ALA A 624 -15.71 -0.91 -1.70
C ALA A 624 -14.52 0.07 -1.88
N ALA A 625 -13.68 0.22 -0.85
CA ALA A 625 -12.49 1.07 -0.90
C ALA A 625 -11.45 0.53 -1.91
N ARG A 626 -11.25 -0.79 -1.97
CA ARG A 626 -10.36 -1.42 -2.95
C ARG A 626 -10.86 -1.24 -4.38
N GLU A 627 -12.16 -1.40 -4.62
CA GLU A 627 -12.76 -1.21 -5.94
C GLU A 627 -12.69 0.23 -6.45
N ARG A 628 -12.66 1.21 -5.52
CA ARG A 628 -12.56 2.64 -5.83
C ARG A 628 -11.12 3.15 -5.89
N GLY A 629 -10.16 2.38 -5.37
CA GLY A 629 -8.76 2.76 -5.29
C GLY A 629 -8.47 3.75 -4.15
N MET A 630 -9.13 3.54 -3.00
CA MET A 630 -8.94 4.27 -1.75
C MET A 630 -8.09 3.41 -0.79
N SER A 631 -6.81 3.26 -1.07
CA SER A 631 -5.84 2.42 -0.38
C SER A 631 -5.66 2.78 1.08
N MET A 632 -5.60 4.06 1.44
CA MET A 632 -5.55 4.50 2.85
C MET A 632 -6.76 4.00 3.65
N THR A 633 -7.94 4.15 3.05
CA THR A 633 -9.22 3.73 3.65
C THR A 633 -9.30 2.21 3.73
N ALA A 634 -8.89 1.50 2.67
CA ALA A 634 -8.82 0.05 2.66
C ALA A 634 -7.86 -0.48 3.75
N ALA A 635 -6.68 0.12 3.90
CA ALA A 635 -5.72 -0.27 4.94
C ALA A 635 -6.28 -0.01 6.34
N THR A 636 -6.95 1.12 6.55
CA THR A 636 -7.61 1.43 7.84
C THR A 636 -8.74 0.44 8.15
N ALA A 637 -9.55 0.07 7.16
CA ALA A 637 -10.58 -0.95 7.34
C ALA A 637 -10.00 -2.33 7.66
N ALA A 638 -8.91 -2.72 7.00
CA ALA A 638 -8.18 -3.94 7.32
C ALA A 638 -7.57 -3.89 8.73
N ALA A 639 -6.99 -2.77 9.16
CA ALA A 639 -6.44 -2.58 10.50
C ALA A 639 -7.51 -2.79 11.60
N LEU A 640 -8.68 -2.16 11.43
CA LEU A 640 -9.78 -2.34 12.39
C LEU A 640 -10.40 -3.74 12.32
N ARG A 641 -10.50 -4.35 11.12
CA ARG A 641 -10.96 -5.74 10.99
C ARG A 641 -10.00 -6.72 11.66
N ALA A 642 -8.70 -6.46 11.60
CA ALA A 642 -7.71 -7.26 12.32
C ALA A 642 -7.99 -7.26 13.82
N GLN A 643 -8.30 -6.11 14.40
CA GLN A 643 -8.67 -6.00 15.81
C GLN A 643 -9.93 -6.79 16.13
N VAL A 644 -10.98 -6.68 15.31
CA VAL A 644 -12.23 -7.46 15.45
C VAL A 644 -11.93 -8.97 15.40
N ASN A 645 -11.17 -9.41 14.40
CA ASN A 645 -10.78 -10.80 14.22
C ASN A 645 -9.99 -11.34 15.40
N LEU A 646 -9.06 -10.55 15.95
CA LEU A 646 -8.31 -10.93 17.14
C LEU A 646 -9.23 -11.11 18.36
N ARG A 647 -10.17 -10.20 18.59
CA ARG A 647 -11.14 -10.31 19.71
C ARG A 647 -12.06 -11.52 19.57
N ARG A 648 -12.41 -11.94 18.35
CA ARG A 648 -13.14 -13.20 18.06
C ARG A 648 -12.26 -14.46 18.12
N GLY A 649 -10.95 -14.31 18.35
CA GLY A 649 -9.99 -15.40 18.40
C GLY A 649 -9.53 -15.94 17.04
N ARG A 650 -9.77 -15.23 15.93
CA ARG A 650 -9.30 -15.62 14.60
C ARG A 650 -7.91 -15.03 14.34
N VAL A 651 -6.92 -15.55 15.07
CA VAL A 651 -5.54 -15.00 15.09
C VAL A 651 -4.88 -14.98 13.71
N ALA A 652 -5.04 -16.04 12.91
CA ALA A 652 -4.46 -16.12 11.57
C ALA A 652 -5.03 -15.07 10.61
N GLU A 653 -6.36 -14.89 10.61
CA GLU A 653 -7.03 -13.87 9.79
C GLU A 653 -6.65 -12.46 10.24
N ALA A 654 -6.59 -12.23 11.56
CA ALA A 654 -6.16 -10.97 12.13
C ALA A 654 -4.73 -10.60 11.71
N GLU A 655 -3.81 -11.56 11.70
CA GLU A 655 -2.43 -11.31 11.29
C GLU A 655 -2.32 -10.96 9.81
N VAL A 656 -3.06 -11.67 8.95
CA VAL A 656 -3.10 -11.39 7.51
C VAL A 656 -3.57 -9.95 7.27
N ASP A 657 -4.65 -9.54 7.94
CA ASP A 657 -5.17 -8.18 7.83
C ASP A 657 -4.21 -7.12 8.38
N ALA A 658 -3.64 -7.32 9.57
CA ALA A 658 -2.71 -6.38 10.19
C ALA A 658 -1.43 -6.19 9.35
N ARG A 659 -0.82 -7.28 8.89
CA ARG A 659 0.37 -7.22 8.02
C ARG A 659 0.04 -6.65 6.65
N HIS A 660 -1.15 -6.91 6.11
CA HIS A 660 -1.57 -6.28 4.87
C HIS A 660 -1.74 -4.76 5.04
N ALA A 661 -2.43 -4.32 6.09
CA ALA A 661 -2.61 -2.92 6.40
C ALA A 661 -1.27 -2.19 6.56
N LEU A 662 -0.35 -2.73 7.36
CA LEU A 662 0.98 -2.13 7.57
C LEU A 662 1.78 -2.03 6.27
N ARG A 663 1.81 -3.09 5.45
CA ARG A 663 2.50 -3.02 4.15
C ARG A 663 1.96 -1.90 3.25
N VAL A 664 0.63 -1.78 3.14
CA VAL A 664 0.02 -0.71 2.34
C VAL A 664 0.35 0.67 2.90
N LEU A 665 0.29 0.83 4.24
CA LEU A 665 0.56 2.10 4.92
C LEU A 665 2.03 2.52 4.84
N ASP A 666 2.96 1.58 4.99
CA ASP A 666 4.39 1.82 4.83
C ASP A 666 4.70 2.25 3.38
N GLU A 667 4.08 1.60 2.39
CA GLU A 667 4.23 1.96 0.97
C GLU A 667 3.61 3.32 0.63
N LEU A 668 2.59 3.75 1.37
CA LEU A 668 1.98 5.08 1.29
C LEU A 668 2.74 6.14 2.09
N ALA A 669 3.84 5.77 2.76
CA ALA A 669 4.56 6.63 3.70
C ALA A 669 3.63 7.28 4.74
N ALA A 670 2.60 6.54 5.19
CA ALA A 670 1.55 7.04 6.07
C ALA A 670 2.05 7.37 7.50
N GLY A 671 3.32 7.06 7.82
CA GLY A 671 3.92 7.33 9.12
C GLY A 671 3.09 6.74 10.26
N THR A 672 2.86 7.55 11.29
CA THR A 672 2.16 7.17 12.54
C THR A 672 0.67 7.52 12.56
N ARG A 673 0.03 7.62 11.38
CA ARG A 673 -1.44 7.79 11.25
C ARG A 673 -2.21 6.68 11.97
N SER A 674 -3.47 6.93 12.33
CA SER A 674 -4.29 6.03 13.15
C SER A 674 -4.36 4.59 12.62
N GLY A 675 -4.48 4.40 11.30
CA GLY A 675 -4.47 3.06 10.69
C GLY A 675 -3.19 2.28 10.99
N THR A 676 -2.02 2.94 10.99
CA THR A 676 -0.73 2.32 11.32
C THR A 676 -0.69 1.89 12.78
N ILE A 677 -1.14 2.76 13.68
CA ILE A 677 -1.11 2.50 15.13
C ILE A 677 -2.03 1.33 15.49
N PHE A 678 -3.25 1.28 14.96
CA PHE A 678 -4.18 0.17 15.21
C PHE A 678 -3.68 -1.15 14.62
N ALA A 679 -3.15 -1.14 13.39
CA ALA A 679 -2.60 -2.34 12.76
C ALA A 679 -1.37 -2.85 13.51
N LEU A 680 -0.47 -1.95 13.92
CA LEU A 680 0.73 -2.29 14.67
C LEU A 680 0.38 -2.86 16.04
N ALA A 681 -0.45 -2.16 16.84
CA ALA A 681 -0.86 -2.65 18.15
C ALA A 681 -1.47 -4.06 18.06
N THR A 682 -2.37 -4.28 17.09
CA THR A 682 -2.97 -5.61 16.86
C THR A 682 -1.91 -6.65 16.47
N LEU A 683 -0.95 -6.31 15.60
CA LEU A 683 0.13 -7.23 15.22
C LEU A 683 1.02 -7.57 16.41
N LEU A 684 1.33 -6.62 17.29
CA LEU A 684 2.11 -6.86 18.50
C LEU A 684 1.39 -7.83 19.44
N GLU A 685 0.08 -7.65 19.66
CA GLU A 685 -0.74 -8.60 20.44
C GLU A 685 -0.66 -10.03 19.85
N ILE A 686 -0.80 -10.15 18.53
CA ILE A 686 -0.73 -11.44 17.82
C ILE A 686 0.65 -12.09 17.97
N LEU A 687 1.73 -11.32 17.80
CA LEU A 687 3.10 -11.83 17.93
C LEU A 687 3.40 -12.28 19.36
N MET A 688 2.91 -11.56 20.36
CA MET A 688 2.99 -11.99 21.76
C MET A 688 2.21 -13.28 22.01
N ASP A 689 1.02 -13.44 21.44
CA ASP A 689 0.22 -14.68 21.55
C ASP A 689 0.87 -15.89 20.86
N ARG A 690 1.78 -15.65 19.92
CA ARG A 690 2.64 -16.68 19.31
C ARG A 690 4.00 -16.87 20.00
N GLY A 691 4.35 -16.00 20.95
CA GLY A 691 5.64 -16.03 21.64
C GLY A 691 6.80 -15.43 20.84
N ASP A 692 6.55 -14.73 19.72
CA ASP A 692 7.58 -14.06 18.92
C ASP A 692 7.79 -12.61 19.36
N PHE A 693 8.27 -12.45 20.60
CA PHE A 693 8.55 -11.14 21.20
C PHE A 693 9.66 -10.37 20.45
N GLY A 694 10.60 -11.08 19.83
CA GLY A 694 11.70 -10.50 19.08
C GLY A 694 11.24 -9.80 17.82
N THR A 695 10.35 -10.42 17.03
CA THR A 695 9.73 -9.75 15.88
C THR A 695 8.85 -8.59 16.33
N ALA A 696 8.09 -8.74 17.42
CA ALA A 696 7.25 -7.67 17.95
C ALA A 696 8.07 -6.41 18.27
N MET A 697 9.21 -6.55 18.95
CA MET A 697 10.09 -5.41 19.24
C MET A 697 10.68 -4.79 17.96
N ARG A 698 11.10 -5.61 16.98
CA ARG A 698 11.61 -5.09 15.70
C ARG A 698 10.57 -4.26 14.95
N GLU A 699 9.32 -4.70 14.90
CA GLU A 699 8.23 -3.97 14.21
C GLU A 699 7.95 -2.61 14.87
N LEU A 700 8.07 -2.54 16.20
CA LEU A 700 7.92 -1.31 16.97
C LEU A 700 9.09 -0.34 16.74
N THR A 701 10.33 -0.80 16.91
CA THR A 701 11.54 0.01 16.72
C THR A 701 11.71 0.47 15.28
N ALA A 702 11.37 -0.35 14.28
CA ALA A 702 11.43 0.02 12.86
C ALA A 702 10.60 1.26 12.53
N ARG A 703 9.60 1.59 13.36
CA ARG A 703 8.73 2.76 13.20
C ARG A 703 9.00 3.87 14.22
N GLY A 704 10.05 3.74 15.05
CA GLY A 704 10.44 4.73 16.06
C GLY A 704 9.46 4.88 17.22
N LEU A 705 8.64 3.85 17.48
CA LEU A 705 7.56 3.88 18.47
C LEU A 705 7.93 3.21 19.81
N ASP A 706 9.22 2.99 20.05
CA ASP A 706 9.79 2.44 21.27
C ASP A 706 10.17 3.50 22.34
N ASN A 707 10.12 4.79 21.96
CA ASN A 707 10.41 5.97 22.81
C ASN A 707 9.12 6.66 23.32
N ASP A 708 9.22 7.88 23.83
CA ASP A 708 8.04 8.65 24.28
C ASP A 708 7.01 8.82 23.15
N LEU A 709 5.76 8.46 23.45
CA LEU A 709 4.65 8.55 22.50
C LEU A 709 3.91 9.88 22.68
N PRO A 710 3.51 10.57 21.59
CA PRO A 710 2.73 11.80 21.68
C PRO A 710 1.45 11.60 22.52
N PRO A 711 0.99 12.64 23.25
CA PRO A 711 -0.17 12.55 24.15
C PRO A 711 -1.52 12.55 23.41
N VAL A 712 -1.63 11.79 22.31
CA VAL A 712 -2.78 11.68 21.41
C VAL A 712 -3.53 10.36 21.68
N TRP A 713 -4.87 10.37 21.58
CA TRP A 713 -5.76 9.25 21.91
C TRP A 713 -5.33 7.92 21.27
N ARG A 714 -4.99 7.93 19.97
CA ARG A 714 -4.60 6.73 19.22
C ARG A 714 -3.43 5.98 19.84
N TYR A 715 -2.48 6.68 20.47
CA TYR A 715 -1.30 6.05 21.09
C TYR A 715 -1.60 5.38 22.43
N ASN A 716 -2.76 5.60 23.06
CA ASN A 716 -3.12 4.94 24.31
C ASN A 716 -3.25 3.41 24.13
N TYR A 717 -3.77 2.96 22.98
CA TYR A 717 -3.77 1.54 22.61
C TYR A 717 -2.36 0.97 22.49
N LEU A 718 -1.43 1.75 21.93
CA LEU A 718 -0.05 1.33 21.77
C LEU A 718 0.72 1.33 23.09
N LEU A 719 0.46 2.27 24.01
CA LEU A 719 1.05 2.27 25.36
C LEU A 719 0.75 0.97 26.09
N VAL A 720 -0.52 0.54 26.09
CA VAL A 720 -0.91 -0.71 26.74
C VAL A 720 -0.21 -1.91 26.11
N THR A 721 -0.21 -2.00 24.78
CA THR A 721 0.37 -3.14 24.06
C THR A 721 1.90 -3.17 24.17
N ARG A 722 2.56 -2.01 24.12
CA ARG A 722 4.00 -1.88 24.32
C ARG A 722 4.40 -2.20 25.76
N GLY A 723 3.61 -1.77 26.74
CA GLY A 723 3.82 -2.12 28.14
C GLY A 723 3.76 -3.63 28.35
N LEU A 724 2.79 -4.30 27.74
CA LEU A 724 2.72 -5.77 27.72
C LEU A 724 3.94 -6.42 27.08
N LEU A 725 4.41 -5.90 25.94
CA LEU A 725 5.60 -6.41 25.27
C LEU A 725 6.86 -6.25 26.14
N ARG A 726 7.04 -5.08 26.75
CA ARG A 726 8.14 -4.82 27.70
C ARG A 726 8.10 -5.78 28.89
N ALA A 727 6.91 -6.02 29.46
CA ALA A 727 6.76 -6.97 30.56
C ALA A 727 7.15 -8.40 30.16
N ASN A 728 6.75 -8.88 28.97
CA ASN A 728 7.13 -10.19 28.46
C ASN A 728 8.63 -10.31 28.17
N LEU A 729 9.30 -9.20 27.87
CA LEU A 729 10.76 -9.12 27.72
C LEU A 729 11.52 -8.92 29.05
N GLY A 730 10.80 -8.85 30.18
CA GLY A 730 11.37 -8.68 31.51
C GLY A 730 11.59 -7.23 31.97
N ASP A 731 11.25 -6.24 31.13
CA ASP A 731 11.30 -4.81 31.50
C ASP A 731 10.01 -4.39 32.21
N ILE A 732 9.89 -4.78 33.48
CA ILE A 732 8.72 -4.46 34.32
C ILE A 732 8.62 -2.96 34.59
N THR A 733 9.75 -2.27 34.73
CA THR A 733 9.79 -0.82 35.01
C THR A 733 9.25 -0.03 33.82
N GLY A 734 9.74 -0.31 32.60
CA GLY A 734 9.25 0.33 31.39
C GLY A 734 7.81 -0.05 31.05
N ALA A 735 7.37 -1.26 31.43
CA ALA A 735 5.98 -1.68 31.31
C ALA A 735 5.04 -0.88 32.22
N LEU A 736 5.39 -0.73 33.50
CA LEU A 736 4.62 0.08 34.44
C LEU A 736 4.61 1.56 34.05
N ALA A 737 5.71 2.09 33.52
CA ALA A 737 5.77 3.47 33.01
C ALA A 737 4.74 3.71 31.91
N ASP A 738 4.65 2.82 30.91
CA ASP A 738 3.67 2.96 29.81
C ASP A 738 2.23 2.85 30.31
N LEU A 739 1.93 1.91 31.21
CA LEU A 739 0.59 1.71 31.74
C LEU A 739 0.16 2.84 32.68
N SER A 740 1.07 3.37 33.50
CA SER A 740 0.83 4.54 34.34
C SER A 740 0.63 5.81 33.51
N GLU A 741 1.39 5.97 32.42
CA GLU A 741 1.19 7.07 31.47
C GLU A 741 -0.18 6.98 30.79
N CYS A 742 -0.63 5.77 30.42
CA CYS A 742 -1.98 5.55 29.93
C CYS A 742 -3.03 5.96 30.97
N GLY A 743 -2.86 5.57 32.24
CA GLY A 743 -3.75 5.96 33.33
C GLY A 743 -3.77 7.48 33.57
N ARG A 744 -2.62 8.15 33.56
CA ARG A 744 -2.51 9.61 33.69
C ARG A 744 -3.27 10.34 32.59
N ARG A 745 -3.18 9.87 31.34
CA ARG A 745 -3.93 10.44 30.20
C ARG A 745 -5.44 10.28 30.36
N PHE A 746 -5.90 9.13 30.84
CA PHE A 746 -7.31 8.93 31.15
C PHE A 746 -7.80 9.85 32.27
N HIS A 747 -7.00 10.04 33.32
CA HIS A 747 -7.28 10.98 34.40
C HIS A 747 -7.46 12.41 33.89
N GLU A 748 -6.49 12.89 33.10
CA GLU A 748 -6.54 14.24 32.52
C GLU A 748 -7.73 14.44 31.56
N GLY A 749 -8.15 13.37 30.88
CA GLY A 749 -9.33 13.38 30.00
C GLY A 749 -10.67 13.28 30.72
N GLY A 750 -10.67 13.09 32.05
CA GLY A 750 -11.86 12.89 32.87
C GLY A 750 -12.50 11.50 32.72
N MET A 751 -11.69 10.46 32.48
CA MET A 751 -12.14 9.09 32.19
C MET A 751 -11.73 8.07 33.26
N ASP A 752 -11.38 8.51 34.48
CA ASP A 752 -10.95 7.59 35.56
C ASP A 752 -12.03 6.62 35.98
N ASP A 753 -13.28 7.04 35.91
CA ASP A 753 -14.45 6.30 36.33
C ASP A 753 -14.87 5.21 35.33
N ARG A 754 -14.00 4.82 34.38
CA ARG A 754 -14.29 3.89 33.29
C ARG A 754 -13.30 2.73 33.19
N ALA A 755 -13.82 1.58 32.75
CA ALA A 755 -13.03 0.37 32.47
C ALA A 755 -12.55 0.34 31.01
N VAL A 756 -11.66 1.26 30.65
CA VAL A 756 -11.18 1.47 29.27
C VAL A 756 -9.71 1.07 29.15
N LEU A 757 -9.38 0.30 28.09
CA LEU A 757 -8.05 -0.27 27.82
C LEU A 757 -7.42 -1.12 28.95
N LEU A 758 -8.16 -1.38 30.04
CA LEU A 758 -7.83 -2.34 31.11
C LEU A 758 -6.44 -2.14 31.75
N TRP A 759 -5.90 -0.92 31.66
CA TRP A 759 -4.55 -0.58 32.11
C TRP A 759 -4.36 -0.86 33.60
N ARG A 760 -5.39 -0.68 34.44
CA ARG A 760 -5.31 -0.99 35.89
C ARG A 760 -5.10 -2.47 36.15
N SER A 761 -5.82 -3.33 35.45
CA SER A 761 -5.72 -4.79 35.61
C SER A 761 -4.32 -5.29 35.21
N LEU A 762 -3.77 -4.71 34.14
CA LEU A 762 -2.41 -4.99 33.68
C LEU A 762 -1.37 -4.48 34.67
N SER A 763 -1.45 -3.22 35.09
CA SER A 763 -0.56 -2.64 36.09
C SER A 763 -0.59 -3.41 37.39
N ALA A 764 -1.78 -3.80 37.87
CA ALA A 764 -1.92 -4.54 39.11
C ALA A 764 -1.25 -5.90 39.08
N THR A 765 -1.35 -6.62 37.96
CA THR A 765 -0.70 -7.93 37.80
C THR A 765 0.83 -7.78 37.85
N LEU A 766 1.37 -6.73 37.22
CA LEU A 766 2.81 -6.43 37.27
C LEU A 766 3.25 -5.95 38.67
N LEU A 767 2.47 -5.10 39.33
CA LEU A 767 2.74 -4.62 40.68
C LEU A 767 2.76 -5.76 41.72
N ASP A 768 1.83 -6.70 41.63
CA ASP A 768 1.81 -7.88 42.50
C ASP A 768 3.05 -8.75 42.28
N SER A 769 3.52 -8.89 41.03
CA SER A 769 4.73 -9.65 40.69
C SER A 769 6.02 -9.10 41.31
N ILE A 770 6.06 -7.79 41.60
CA ILE A 770 7.19 -7.12 42.28
C ILE A 770 6.92 -6.85 43.77
N GLY A 771 5.84 -7.43 44.33
CA GLY A 771 5.52 -7.36 45.76
C GLY A 771 4.71 -6.15 46.21
N ASN A 772 4.29 -5.25 45.31
CA ASN A 772 3.43 -4.12 45.65
C ASN A 772 1.93 -4.51 45.64
N ARG A 773 1.60 -5.47 46.52
CA ARG A 773 0.29 -6.09 46.59
C ARG A 773 -0.84 -5.15 47.00
N ALA A 774 -0.56 -4.18 47.89
CA ALA A 774 -1.57 -3.26 48.37
C ALA A 774 -2.12 -2.38 47.23
N GLU A 775 -1.24 -1.85 46.38
CA GLU A 775 -1.63 -1.06 45.22
C GLU A 775 -2.27 -1.93 44.13
N ALA A 776 -1.74 -3.14 43.90
CA ALA A 776 -2.36 -4.09 42.98
C ALA A 776 -3.82 -4.40 43.36
N LEU A 777 -4.09 -4.66 44.65
CA LEU A 777 -5.45 -4.90 45.16
C LEU A 777 -6.37 -3.69 45.01
N ARG A 778 -5.84 -2.47 45.18
CA ARG A 778 -6.60 -1.23 44.98
C ARG A 778 -7.05 -1.12 43.52
N LEU A 779 -6.12 -1.28 42.59
CA LEU A 779 -6.36 -1.15 41.14
C LEU A 779 -7.34 -2.20 40.59
N VAL A 780 -7.20 -3.48 40.95
CA VAL A 780 -8.14 -4.51 40.46
C VAL A 780 -9.55 -4.36 41.03
N ARG A 781 -9.69 -3.92 42.29
CA ARG A 781 -11.02 -3.67 42.88
C ARG A 781 -11.72 -2.51 42.20
N GLU A 782 -10.98 -1.45 41.91
CA GLU A 782 -11.46 -0.31 41.14
C GLU A 782 -11.92 -0.79 39.77
N GLU A 783 -11.05 -1.42 38.98
CA GLU A 783 -11.38 -1.86 37.62
C GLU A 783 -12.55 -2.86 37.56
N VAL A 784 -12.67 -3.80 38.51
CA VAL A 784 -13.83 -4.71 38.60
C VAL A 784 -15.13 -3.94 38.87
N ALA A 785 -15.10 -2.95 39.76
CA ALA A 785 -16.28 -2.13 40.02
C ALA A 785 -16.70 -1.36 38.76
N LEU A 786 -15.73 -0.76 38.06
CA LEU A 786 -15.95 -0.06 36.79
C LEU A 786 -16.50 -1.00 35.72
N ALA A 787 -15.91 -2.19 35.56
CA ALA A 787 -16.33 -3.18 34.58
C ALA A 787 -17.73 -3.74 34.85
N ARG A 788 -18.11 -3.91 36.13
CA ARG A 788 -19.47 -4.30 36.51
C ARG A 788 -20.50 -3.23 36.18
N ARG A 789 -20.16 -1.94 36.38
CA ARG A 789 -21.02 -0.83 35.96
C ARG A 789 -21.15 -0.76 34.45
N TRP A 790 -20.06 -0.98 33.72
CA TRP A 790 -20.09 -1.00 32.26
C TRP A 790 -20.96 -2.15 31.73
N GLY A 791 -20.79 -3.37 32.24
CA GLY A 791 -21.66 -4.51 31.93
C GLY A 791 -21.26 -5.34 30.71
N ALA A 792 -20.14 -5.01 30.05
CA ALA A 792 -19.60 -5.81 28.95
C ALA A 792 -18.88 -7.07 29.45
N ALA A 793 -19.15 -8.23 28.84
CA ALA A 793 -18.73 -9.53 29.36
C ALA A 793 -17.22 -9.78 29.20
N GLY A 794 -16.63 -9.37 28.08
CA GLY A 794 -15.19 -9.45 27.83
C GLY A 794 -14.39 -8.59 28.81
N VAL A 795 -14.76 -7.32 28.97
CA VAL A 795 -14.13 -6.39 29.92
C VAL A 795 -14.23 -6.89 31.37
N LEU A 796 -15.43 -7.31 31.80
CA LEU A 796 -15.65 -7.84 33.14
C LEU A 796 -14.87 -9.14 33.37
N GLY A 797 -14.90 -10.05 32.39
CA GLY A 797 -14.15 -11.30 32.45
C GLY A 797 -12.65 -11.08 32.65
N PHE A 798 -12.05 -10.14 31.91
CA PHE A 798 -10.65 -9.78 32.05
C PHE A 798 -10.35 -9.21 33.44
N ALA A 799 -11.13 -8.23 33.90
CA ALA A 799 -10.94 -7.58 35.19
C ALA A 799 -11.07 -8.58 36.36
N LEU A 800 -12.06 -9.47 36.31
CA LEU A 800 -12.24 -10.54 37.30
C LEU A 800 -11.06 -11.53 37.31
N ARG A 801 -10.47 -11.82 36.14
CA ARG A 801 -9.28 -12.69 36.07
C ARG A 801 -8.09 -12.05 36.77
N ALA A 802 -7.80 -10.79 36.45
CA ALA A 802 -6.71 -10.05 37.11
C ALA A 802 -6.94 -9.92 38.62
N ALA A 803 -8.18 -9.60 39.03
CA ALA A 803 -8.55 -9.55 40.43
C ALA A 803 -8.40 -10.90 41.13
N GLY A 804 -8.76 -12.00 40.47
CA GLY A 804 -8.60 -13.35 41.02
C GLY A 804 -7.14 -13.75 41.22
N LEU A 805 -6.26 -13.39 40.27
CA LEU A 805 -4.81 -13.60 40.37
C LEU A 805 -4.21 -12.81 41.54
N VAL A 806 -4.49 -11.50 41.60
CA VAL A 806 -3.97 -10.65 42.66
C VAL A 806 -4.57 -11.05 44.00
N GLN A 807 -5.87 -11.32 44.13
CA GLN A 807 -6.48 -11.68 45.42
C GLN A 807 -5.95 -13.01 45.96
N GLY A 808 -5.81 -14.04 45.12
CA GLY A 808 -5.37 -15.37 45.52
C GLY A 808 -6.31 -16.06 46.54
N GLY A 809 -5.94 -17.27 46.97
CA GLY A 809 -6.72 -18.04 47.95
C GLY A 809 -8.16 -18.36 47.50
N PRO A 810 -9.06 -18.68 48.45
CA PRO A 810 -10.46 -19.03 48.16
C PRO A 810 -11.25 -17.90 47.47
N GLU A 811 -11.04 -16.66 47.87
CA GLU A 811 -11.69 -15.50 47.25
C GLU A 811 -11.22 -15.28 45.81
N GLY A 812 -9.91 -15.40 45.56
CA GLY A 812 -9.35 -15.34 44.21
C GLY A 812 -9.88 -16.44 43.30
N MET A 813 -10.02 -17.68 43.81
CA MET A 813 -10.65 -18.78 43.07
C MET A 813 -12.11 -18.49 42.71
N ALA A 814 -12.88 -17.87 43.60
CA ALA A 814 -14.25 -17.48 43.31
C ALA A 814 -14.33 -16.43 42.19
N LEU A 815 -13.44 -15.44 42.21
CA LEU A 815 -13.33 -14.43 41.13
C LEU A 815 -12.91 -15.05 39.78
N LEU A 816 -11.99 -16.01 39.79
CA LEU A 816 -11.60 -16.74 38.58
C LEU A 816 -12.75 -17.58 38.02
N ALA A 817 -13.54 -18.22 38.89
CA ALA A 817 -14.75 -18.94 38.48
C ALA A 817 -15.82 -18.00 37.90
N GLU A 818 -16.02 -16.83 38.50
CA GLU A 818 -16.91 -15.78 37.98
C GLU A 818 -16.44 -15.29 36.60
N SER A 819 -15.13 -15.05 36.44
CA SER A 819 -14.51 -14.67 35.16
C SER A 819 -14.83 -15.68 34.06
N VAL A 820 -14.65 -16.99 34.34
CA VAL A 820 -14.99 -18.06 33.39
C VAL A 820 -16.49 -18.07 33.08
N ALA A 821 -17.37 -17.98 34.08
CA ALA A 821 -18.82 -18.00 33.88
C ALA A 821 -19.32 -16.83 33.02
N VAL A 822 -18.74 -15.63 33.19
CA VAL A 822 -19.07 -14.46 32.36
C VAL A 822 -18.59 -14.66 30.92
N LEU A 823 -17.35 -15.10 30.72
CA LEU A 823 -16.75 -15.29 29.40
C LEU A 823 -17.32 -16.49 28.63
N GLU A 824 -17.92 -17.47 29.31
CA GLU A 824 -18.65 -18.56 28.65
C GLU A 824 -19.82 -18.07 27.79
N ARG A 825 -20.37 -16.90 28.13
CA ARG A 825 -21.50 -16.27 27.44
C ARG A 825 -21.06 -15.25 26.40
N SER A 826 -19.76 -15.04 26.20
CA SER A 826 -19.21 -14.02 25.29
C SER A 826 -18.52 -14.64 24.07
N GLU A 827 -18.26 -13.80 23.06
CA GLU A 827 -17.49 -14.20 21.86
C GLU A 827 -15.97 -14.20 22.09
N PHE A 828 -15.48 -13.78 23.26
CA PHE A 828 -14.05 -13.62 23.55
C PHE A 828 -13.38 -14.95 23.94
N ARG A 829 -13.24 -15.85 22.96
CA ARG A 829 -12.78 -17.23 23.17
C ARG A 829 -11.36 -17.32 23.77
N LEU A 830 -10.45 -16.45 23.34
CA LEU A 830 -9.08 -16.43 23.90
C LEU A 830 -9.06 -15.91 25.34
N GLU A 831 -9.92 -14.94 25.69
CA GLU A 831 -10.07 -14.49 27.07
C GLU A 831 -10.61 -15.61 27.96
N LEU A 832 -11.60 -16.37 27.48
CA LEU A 832 -12.11 -17.55 28.17
C LEU A 832 -10.99 -18.58 28.40
N ALA A 833 -10.16 -18.85 27.38
CA ALA A 833 -9.03 -19.76 27.52
C ALA A 833 -8.07 -19.28 28.60
N ARG A 834 -7.67 -18.00 28.59
CA ARG A 834 -6.79 -17.38 29.60
C ARG A 834 -7.39 -17.53 31.01
N SER A 835 -8.68 -17.25 31.20
CA SER A 835 -9.35 -17.41 32.51
C SER A 835 -9.43 -18.87 32.97
N LEU A 836 -9.66 -19.82 32.05
CA LEU A 836 -9.63 -21.26 32.35
C LEU A 836 -8.23 -21.72 32.78
N VAL A 837 -7.16 -21.19 32.19
CA VAL A 837 -5.77 -21.49 32.63
C VAL A 837 -5.57 -21.07 34.06
N GLU A 838 -5.91 -19.82 34.39
CA GLU A 838 -5.69 -19.31 35.75
C GLU A 838 -6.58 -20.02 36.79
N GLN A 839 -7.85 -20.29 36.46
CA GLN A 839 -8.74 -21.07 37.33
C GLN A 839 -8.21 -22.49 37.54
N GLY A 840 -7.83 -23.17 36.45
CA GLY A 840 -7.28 -24.53 36.52
C GLY A 840 -5.99 -24.59 37.35
N THR A 841 -5.09 -23.61 37.16
CA THR A 841 -3.84 -23.51 37.93
C THR A 841 -4.11 -23.26 39.41
N ALA A 842 -5.07 -22.41 39.75
CA ALA A 842 -5.46 -22.16 41.14
C ALA A 842 -6.06 -23.42 41.80
N LEU A 843 -6.94 -24.15 41.10
CA LEU A 843 -7.50 -25.41 41.58
C LEU A 843 -6.42 -26.48 41.83
N LEU A 844 -5.43 -26.59 40.94
CA LEU A 844 -4.28 -27.48 41.13
C LEU A 844 -3.48 -27.12 42.39
N ARG A 845 -3.20 -25.83 42.60
CA ARG A 845 -2.49 -25.34 43.79
C ARG A 845 -3.27 -25.58 45.09
N SER A 846 -4.60 -25.59 45.02
CA SER A 846 -5.48 -25.91 46.15
C SER A 846 -5.77 -27.41 46.33
N GLY A 847 -5.17 -28.28 45.53
CA GLY A 847 -5.31 -29.74 45.64
C GLY A 847 -6.55 -30.34 44.94
N ILE A 848 -7.36 -29.53 44.26
CA ILE A 848 -8.55 -29.98 43.51
C ILE A 848 -8.14 -30.39 42.09
N ARG A 849 -7.42 -31.52 42.02
CA ARG A 849 -6.71 -31.94 40.80
C ARG A 849 -7.63 -32.21 39.61
N ALA A 850 -8.70 -32.98 39.80
CA ALA A 850 -9.55 -33.46 38.71
C ALA A 850 -10.20 -32.30 37.94
N GLU A 851 -10.78 -31.35 38.66
CA GLU A 851 -11.39 -30.14 38.07
C GLU A 851 -10.34 -29.24 37.43
N GLY A 852 -9.19 -29.02 38.10
CA GLY A 852 -8.10 -28.22 37.55
C GLY A 852 -7.61 -28.72 36.17
N LEU A 853 -7.44 -30.04 36.02
CA LEU A 853 -7.06 -30.66 34.74
C LEU A 853 -8.15 -30.54 33.66
N ILE A 854 -9.44 -30.56 34.03
CA ILE A 854 -10.55 -30.37 33.09
C ILE A 854 -10.49 -28.95 32.51
N HIS A 855 -10.33 -27.94 33.36
CA HIS A 855 -10.22 -26.55 32.91
C HIS A 855 -8.99 -26.32 32.01
N LEU A 856 -7.82 -26.86 32.39
CA LEU A 856 -6.60 -26.74 31.58
C LEU A 856 -6.70 -27.42 30.22
N ARG A 857 -7.27 -28.63 30.14
CA ARG A 857 -7.48 -29.33 28.85
C ARG A 857 -8.45 -28.58 27.95
N ARG A 858 -9.52 -28.03 28.52
CA ARG A 858 -10.47 -27.19 27.78
C ARG A 858 -9.81 -25.91 27.30
N ALA A 859 -8.99 -25.26 28.14
CA ALA A 859 -8.20 -24.10 27.74
C ALA A 859 -7.26 -24.45 26.57
N CYS A 860 -6.60 -25.61 26.61
CA CYS A 860 -5.70 -26.09 25.56
C CYS A 860 -6.43 -26.30 24.22
N ASP A 861 -7.61 -26.92 24.24
CA ASP A 861 -8.44 -27.14 23.05
C ASP A 861 -8.90 -25.80 22.44
N ILE A 862 -9.35 -24.85 23.27
CA ILE A 862 -9.74 -23.51 22.79
C ILE A 862 -8.51 -22.79 22.21
N ALA A 863 -7.40 -22.71 22.96
CA ALA A 863 -6.19 -22.02 22.51
C ALA A 863 -5.64 -22.62 21.21
N GLY A 864 -5.62 -23.95 21.08
CA GLY A 864 -5.16 -24.65 19.88
C GLY A 864 -6.05 -24.41 18.65
N ARG A 865 -7.38 -24.42 18.81
CA ARG A 865 -8.31 -24.10 17.70
C ARG A 865 -8.18 -22.66 17.21
N HIS A 866 -7.73 -21.76 18.07
CA HIS A 866 -7.61 -20.33 17.80
C HIS A 866 -6.16 -19.89 17.49
N GLY A 867 -5.19 -20.81 17.47
CA GLY A 867 -3.79 -20.51 17.09
C GLY A 867 -3.00 -19.66 18.08
N ALA A 868 -3.32 -19.77 19.39
CA ALA A 868 -2.59 -19.09 20.47
C ALA A 868 -1.46 -19.98 21.02
N ASP A 869 -0.39 -20.14 20.24
CA ASP A 869 0.67 -21.13 20.49
C ASP A 869 1.40 -20.90 21.81
N ALA A 870 1.66 -19.65 22.20
CA ALA A 870 2.31 -19.35 23.49
C ALA A 870 1.42 -19.75 24.68
N LEU A 871 0.10 -19.59 24.54
CA LEU A 871 -0.86 -20.01 25.56
C LEU A 871 -0.91 -21.54 25.63
N VAL A 872 -0.88 -22.25 24.49
CA VAL A 872 -0.81 -23.72 24.45
C VAL A 872 0.45 -24.24 25.14
N ALA A 873 1.61 -23.66 24.83
CA ALA A 873 2.88 -24.03 25.46
C ALA A 873 2.83 -23.83 26.99
N ARG A 874 2.34 -22.66 27.44
CA ARG A 874 2.15 -22.38 28.87
C ARG A 874 1.20 -23.37 29.54
N ILE A 875 0.10 -23.77 28.88
CA ILE A 875 -0.84 -24.76 29.43
C ILE A 875 -0.16 -26.12 29.54
N GLN A 876 0.63 -26.53 28.55
CA GLN A 876 1.38 -27.79 28.56
C GLN A 876 2.41 -27.82 29.68
N GLU A 877 3.16 -26.73 29.92
CA GLU A 877 4.08 -26.63 31.06
C GLU A 877 3.37 -26.83 32.40
N VAL A 878 2.16 -26.26 32.58
CA VAL A 878 1.35 -26.45 33.78
C VAL A 878 0.84 -27.89 33.90
N LEU A 879 0.41 -28.50 32.79
CA LEU A 879 -0.03 -29.90 32.75
C LEU A 879 1.11 -30.87 33.05
N ASP A 880 2.30 -30.63 32.51
CA ASP A 880 3.49 -31.45 32.70
C ASP A 880 4.00 -31.34 34.14
N SER A 881 4.02 -30.13 34.69
CA SER A 881 4.36 -29.87 36.10
C SER A 881 3.38 -30.53 37.06
N ALA A 882 2.12 -30.70 36.66
CA ALA A 882 1.13 -31.44 37.43
C ALA A 882 1.38 -32.97 37.37
N GLY A 883 2.18 -33.48 36.43
CA GLY A 883 2.42 -34.91 36.19
C GLY A 883 1.22 -35.62 35.52
N PRO A 884 1.39 -36.87 35.03
CA PRO A 884 0.32 -37.59 34.34
C PRO A 884 -0.93 -37.70 35.22
N ALA A 885 -2.10 -37.54 34.61
CA ALA A 885 -3.34 -37.85 35.29
C ALA A 885 -3.28 -39.31 35.73
N VAL A 886 -3.36 -39.58 37.03
CA VAL A 886 -3.80 -40.91 37.47
C VAL A 886 -5.13 -41.11 36.77
N SER A 887 -5.18 -42.08 35.86
CA SER A 887 -6.39 -42.52 35.19
C SER A 887 -7.47 -42.69 36.24
N THR A 888 -8.35 -41.70 36.38
CA THR A 888 -9.69 -41.98 36.87
C THR A 888 -10.30 -42.82 35.78
N ASP A 889 -10.18 -44.14 35.96
CA ASP A 889 -10.80 -45.16 35.13
C ASP A 889 -12.13 -44.62 34.64
N SER A 890 -12.24 -44.48 33.32
CA SER A 890 -13.49 -44.19 32.64
C SER A 890 -14.60 -45.04 33.27
N GLY A 891 -15.74 -44.43 33.63
CA GLY A 891 -16.89 -45.17 34.16
C GLY A 891 -17.37 -46.32 33.25
N THR A 892 -16.86 -46.40 32.02
CA THR A 892 -16.96 -47.52 31.10
C THR A 892 -16.09 -48.71 31.52
N LEU A 893 -16.75 -49.86 31.74
CA LEU A 893 -16.08 -51.14 31.94
C LEU A 893 -15.32 -51.55 30.68
N THR A 894 -14.13 -52.12 30.84
CA THR A 894 -13.41 -52.76 29.73
C THR A 894 -14.16 -54.00 29.22
N PRO A 895 -13.92 -54.47 27.98
CA PRO A 895 -14.56 -55.67 27.44
C PRO A 895 -14.34 -56.93 28.29
N HIS A 896 -13.24 -56.98 29.06
CA HIS A 896 -12.94 -58.06 29.99
C HIS A 896 -13.75 -57.93 31.28
N GLU A 897 -13.80 -56.73 31.87
CA GLU A 897 -14.61 -56.42 33.06
C GLU A 897 -16.12 -56.62 32.80
N LEU A 898 -16.61 -56.23 31.63
CA LEU A 898 -18.01 -56.45 31.23
C LEU A 898 -18.34 -57.94 31.14
N ARG A 899 -17.40 -58.77 30.67
CA ARG A 899 -17.56 -60.23 30.57
C ARG A 899 -17.64 -60.87 31.94
N ILE A 900 -16.75 -60.46 32.86
CA ILE A 900 -16.80 -60.87 34.28
C ILE A 900 -18.13 -60.44 34.92
N ALA A 901 -18.56 -59.19 34.70
CA ALA A 901 -19.80 -58.68 35.27
C ALA A 901 -21.06 -59.41 34.77
N ARG A 902 -21.11 -59.75 33.48
CA ARG A 902 -22.21 -60.55 32.87
C ARG A 902 -22.29 -61.95 33.46
N MET A 903 -21.17 -62.67 33.55
CA MET A 903 -21.14 -64.02 34.16
C MET A 903 -21.60 -64.02 35.62
N VAL A 904 -21.30 -62.94 36.35
CA VAL A 904 -21.75 -62.75 37.74
C VAL A 904 -23.25 -62.42 37.82
N ILE A 905 -23.80 -61.71 36.83
CA ILE A 905 -25.26 -61.51 36.68
C ILE A 905 -25.96 -62.83 36.35
N ASP A 906 -25.35 -63.66 35.49
CA ASP A 906 -25.88 -64.97 35.06
C ASP A 906 -25.83 -66.04 36.16
N GLY A 907 -25.49 -65.66 37.40
CA GLY A 907 -25.56 -66.51 38.59
C GLY A 907 -24.25 -67.22 38.96
N MET A 908 -23.17 -67.06 38.19
CA MET A 908 -21.92 -67.78 38.46
C MET A 908 -21.20 -67.27 39.71
N THR A 909 -20.76 -68.17 40.59
CA THR A 909 -19.96 -67.84 41.77
C THR A 909 -18.56 -67.35 41.38
N ASN A 910 -17.89 -66.58 42.25
CA ASN A 910 -16.54 -66.08 41.96
C ASN A 910 -15.54 -67.21 41.64
N LYS A 911 -15.75 -68.41 42.19
CA LYS A 911 -14.93 -69.62 41.95
C LYS A 911 -15.15 -70.19 40.54
N GLU A 912 -16.37 -70.13 40.02
CA GLU A 912 -16.71 -70.60 38.66
C GLU A 912 -16.23 -69.62 37.59
N VAL A 913 -16.36 -68.31 37.85
CA VAL A 913 -15.79 -67.28 36.98
C VAL A 913 -14.27 -67.39 36.95
N ALA A 914 -13.63 -67.62 38.10
CA ALA A 914 -12.18 -67.82 38.19
C ALA A 914 -11.69 -69.03 37.37
N ARG A 915 -12.41 -70.16 37.42
CA ARG A 915 -12.12 -71.33 36.57
C ARG A 915 -12.25 -71.03 35.08
N THR A 916 -13.25 -70.24 34.68
CA THR A 916 -13.50 -69.93 33.26
C THR A 916 -12.39 -69.06 32.67
N PHE A 917 -11.79 -68.19 33.48
CA PHE A 917 -10.67 -67.33 33.08
C PHE A 917 -9.30 -67.92 33.45
N GLU A 918 -9.23 -69.14 34.00
CA GLU A 918 -8.00 -69.78 34.49
C GLU A 918 -7.20 -68.92 35.48
N VAL A 919 -7.90 -68.17 36.34
CA VAL A 919 -7.31 -67.30 37.36
C VAL A 919 -7.71 -67.72 38.78
N THR A 920 -7.11 -67.08 39.78
CA THR A 920 -7.48 -67.31 41.19
C THR A 920 -8.80 -66.62 41.53
N THR A 921 -9.56 -67.17 42.49
CA THR A 921 -10.78 -66.51 43.03
C THR A 921 -10.50 -65.10 43.53
N ARG A 922 -9.31 -64.88 44.11
CA ARG A 922 -8.86 -63.57 44.59
C ARG A 922 -8.70 -62.54 43.47
N ALA A 923 -8.27 -62.97 42.28
CA ALA A 923 -8.19 -62.10 41.11
C ALA A 923 -9.58 -61.63 40.66
N ILE A 924 -10.57 -62.53 40.64
CA ILE A 924 -11.96 -62.19 40.31
C ILE A 924 -12.57 -61.24 41.35
N GLU A 925 -12.30 -61.44 42.65
CA GLU A 925 -12.72 -60.50 43.70
C GLU A 925 -12.16 -59.10 43.47
N LEU A 926 -10.87 -58.99 43.14
CA LEU A 926 -10.21 -57.72 42.85
C LEU A 926 -10.82 -57.04 41.62
N HIS A 927 -11.11 -57.79 40.55
CA HIS A 927 -11.81 -57.27 39.37
C HIS A 927 -13.22 -56.80 39.70
N LEU A 928 -13.98 -57.55 40.51
CA LEU A 928 -15.32 -57.14 40.95
C LEU A 928 -15.30 -55.89 41.83
N THR A 929 -14.34 -55.76 42.74
CA THR A 929 -14.17 -54.53 43.52
C THR A 929 -13.89 -53.32 42.61
N ARG A 930 -13.08 -53.51 41.56
CA ARG A 930 -12.85 -52.46 40.56
C ARG A 930 -14.11 -52.14 39.76
N ILE A 931 -14.85 -53.15 39.30
CA ILE A 931 -16.12 -53.00 38.58
C ILE A 931 -17.14 -52.25 39.44
N TYR A 932 -17.30 -52.62 40.71
CA TYR A 932 -18.23 -51.95 41.63
C TYR A 932 -17.87 -50.49 41.84
N ARG A 933 -16.57 -50.20 41.98
CA ARG A 933 -16.07 -48.83 42.10
C ARG A 933 -16.28 -48.02 40.81
N LYS A 934 -16.07 -48.61 39.63
CA LYS A 934 -16.33 -47.95 38.32
C LYS A 934 -17.82 -47.64 38.12
N LEU A 935 -18.70 -48.55 38.55
CA LEU A 935 -20.16 -48.41 38.43
C LEU A 935 -20.81 -47.67 39.61
N GLY A 936 -20.05 -47.25 40.62
CA GLY A 936 -20.58 -46.55 41.81
C GLY A 936 -21.51 -47.39 42.70
N ILE A 937 -21.38 -48.72 42.69
CA ILE A 937 -22.24 -49.65 43.45
C ILE A 937 -21.51 -50.30 44.63
N ARG A 938 -22.27 -50.74 45.64
CA ARG A 938 -21.72 -51.30 46.89
C ARG A 938 -21.60 -52.82 46.91
N GLY A 939 -22.20 -53.51 45.94
CA GLY A 939 -22.12 -54.96 45.90
C GLY A 939 -22.89 -55.63 44.77
N ARG A 940 -22.77 -56.96 44.73
CA ARG A 940 -23.22 -57.85 43.66
C ARG A 940 -24.71 -57.71 43.32
N SER A 941 -25.57 -57.47 44.30
CA SER A 941 -27.02 -57.33 44.12
C SER A 941 -27.41 -56.11 43.26
N GLN A 942 -26.52 -55.12 43.14
CA GLN A 942 -26.76 -53.89 42.38
C GLN A 942 -26.19 -53.96 40.95
N LEU A 943 -25.45 -55.04 40.61
CA LEU A 943 -24.69 -55.13 39.36
C LEU A 943 -25.59 -55.21 38.11
N ALA A 944 -26.68 -55.97 38.18
CA ALA A 944 -27.64 -56.11 37.07
C ALA A 944 -28.32 -54.78 36.70
N LEU A 945 -28.68 -54.00 37.72
CA LEU A 945 -29.39 -52.73 37.55
C LEU A 945 -28.43 -51.61 37.11
N ALA A 946 -27.16 -51.67 37.53
CA ALA A 946 -26.12 -50.73 37.11
C ALA A 946 -25.71 -50.93 35.64
N LEU A 947 -25.63 -52.17 35.16
CA LEU A 947 -25.29 -52.48 33.76
C LEU A 947 -26.40 -52.20 32.73
N GLN A 948 -27.64 -51.96 33.18
CA GLN A 948 -28.72 -51.46 32.31
C GLN A 948 -28.69 -49.93 32.13
N ARG A 949 -27.95 -49.21 32.99
CA ARG A 949 -27.84 -47.74 33.00
C ARG A 949 -26.52 -47.22 32.43
N ALA A 950 -25.51 -48.10 32.31
CA ALA A 950 -24.20 -47.84 31.72
C ALA A 950 -24.17 -48.35 30.28
#